data_AF-A0A6P8RRA8-F1
#
_entry.id   AF-A0A6P8RRA8-F1
#
_cell.length_a   1.000
_cell.length_b   1.000
_cell.length_c   1.000
_cell.angle_alpha   90.00
_cell.angle_beta   90.00
_cell.angle_gamma   90.00
#
_symmetry.space_group_name_H-M   'P 1'
#
loop_
_entity.id
_entity.type
_entity.pdbx_description
1 polymer ?
#
loop_
_entity_poly.entity_id
_entity_poly.type
_entity_poly.pdbx_seq_one_letter_code
_entity_poly.pdbx_strand_id
1 'polypeptide(L)'
;MSLTLLSEPSAVVEALEHLERIGEHFEKDELGYDREIMCHLTATGDAIKDLEAIRRYTREKLEMVTIENCKLRFKLAQLPGKISEEIEASILAARKSNAVQINQLQAELKHTREEMECLQKEEHDLQTQNAFLGHQAKKLWEENEQAVDRLNQRMAMKAQESINLNEIYNKVQDIKEKTSIIMENTKYQKEELAEEKRQFKEEIENLNEENGKLEMNIEIQSKQNLEKQEYINELTAMYSDIESKVNSEEKRVFQTMDKLEQLRATYTELIDLLNDQKETHELLTAKKQDLEFQLVVLEENFNNLKMIQEEKITEITDELTEVENINKNLTNKNTSLNEIYQSVRDEEEKKVEVKLNATTQLEEIITNINKNYELLLKLEEELEELEKELERIKTINLVKIASYERELEEQRGNLDKEKTKRILLQNKRGDLERQSGFWKMAEKRITHEMNGKIEAARRKYNELKNGYISIHEEFLHLDASIELINNEYSKVEEEFKAKEYYLMNEIKLLEEQLIVSKVALIHDENILKEKLPVLQDLKNTFDKETENHEEMKTYLENLTEKLKSVDISTNMKKKTIVKLTKVKEKNTVELKEQREAVLEQMQKQSDDFMALEKDIYEANRKLELAQVENSRLKLCNLQLRENISEEFMEAKRHMTAITIIQKKMKTLSESFLQGWKRDHTIHKNFSENDHETLDAMKELIRKIQEREETIGDFSGKMQEQCNKMSSVLESKTKINLGSETSDKTQ
;
A
#
# COMPACT_ATOMS: atom_id res chain seq x y z
N MET A 1 -100.29 46.46 -106.91
CA MET A 1 -101.65 46.63 -107.46
C MET A 1 -101.71 48.02 -108.07
N SER A 2 -101.99 48.10 -109.36
CA SER A 2 -101.96 49.35 -110.12
C SER A 2 -103.33 50.00 -110.10
N LEU A 3 -103.40 51.28 -109.74
CA LEU A 3 -104.60 52.11 -109.92
C LEU A 3 -104.24 53.20 -110.92
N THR A 4 -104.82 53.07 -112.11
CA THR A 4 -104.56 53.91 -113.28
C THR A 4 -105.07 55.33 -113.07
N LEU A 5 -104.16 56.30 -113.25
CA LEU A 5 -104.47 57.72 -113.27
C LEU A 5 -105.26 58.06 -114.53
N LEU A 6 -106.56 58.36 -114.40
CA LEU A 6 -107.27 59.10 -115.44
C LEU A 6 -106.75 60.54 -115.44
N SER A 7 -106.28 60.96 -116.60
CA SER A 7 -105.83 62.32 -116.90
C SER A 7 -106.77 62.89 -117.94
N GLU A 8 -107.69 63.75 -117.50
CA GLU A 8 -108.46 64.61 -118.41
C GLU A 8 -108.06 66.07 -118.13
N PRO A 9 -107.19 66.63 -118.99
CA PRO A 9 -107.04 68.08 -119.16
C PRO A 9 -108.08 68.64 -120.15
N SER A 10 -108.68 67.79 -121.00
CA SER A 10 -109.54 68.19 -122.13
C SER A 10 -110.68 69.10 -121.70
N ALA A 11 -111.51 68.67 -120.74
CA ALA A 11 -112.73 69.39 -120.35
C ALA A 11 -112.50 70.82 -119.81
N VAL A 12 -111.37 71.08 -119.15
CA VAL A 12 -111.07 72.43 -118.60
C VAL A 12 -110.53 73.36 -119.70
N VAL A 13 -109.72 72.83 -120.62
CA VAL A 13 -109.21 73.57 -121.78
C VAL A 13 -110.36 73.87 -122.75
N GLU A 14 -111.21 72.87 -123.05
CA GLU A 14 -112.42 73.03 -123.85
C GLU A 14 -113.39 74.05 -123.24
N ALA A 15 -113.61 74.03 -121.92
CA ALA A 15 -114.47 75.01 -121.25
C ALA A 15 -113.92 76.45 -121.36
N LEU A 16 -112.60 76.65 -121.22
CA LEU A 16 -111.97 77.96 -121.41
C LEU A 16 -112.04 78.43 -122.87
N GLU A 17 -111.73 77.56 -123.84
CA GLU A 17 -111.88 77.88 -125.27
C GLU A 17 -113.34 78.19 -125.65
N HIS A 18 -114.32 77.52 -125.04
CA HIS A 18 -115.73 77.81 -125.28
C HIS A 18 -116.14 79.17 -124.69
N LEU A 19 -115.67 79.53 -123.50
CA LEU A 19 -115.90 80.87 -122.92
C LEU A 19 -115.22 81.97 -123.75
N GLU A 20 -114.03 81.71 -124.27
CA GLU A 20 -113.27 82.63 -125.12
C GLU A 20 -113.95 82.82 -126.51
N ARG A 21 -114.37 81.72 -127.16
CA ARG A 21 -115.17 81.77 -128.41
C ARG A 21 -116.53 82.44 -128.24
N ILE A 22 -117.16 82.30 -127.07
CA ILE A 22 -118.39 83.05 -126.74
C ILE A 22 -118.08 84.55 -126.61
N GLY A 23 -116.98 84.91 -125.95
CA GLY A 23 -116.49 86.30 -125.88
C GLY A 23 -116.24 86.93 -127.25
N GLU A 24 -115.53 86.22 -128.14
CA GLU A 24 -115.29 86.68 -129.52
C GLU A 24 -116.58 86.87 -130.35
N HIS A 25 -117.61 86.07 -130.07
CA HIS A 25 -118.90 86.21 -130.75
C HIS A 25 -119.66 87.47 -130.30
N PHE A 26 -119.60 87.80 -129.01
CA PHE A 26 -120.18 89.03 -128.47
C PHE A 26 -119.42 90.31 -128.88
N GLU A 27 -118.18 90.20 -129.34
CA GLU A 27 -117.37 91.36 -129.77
C GLU A 27 -117.60 91.77 -131.26
N LYS A 28 -118.36 90.98 -132.03
CA LYS A 28 -118.53 91.17 -133.50
C LYS A 28 -119.94 91.55 -133.98
N ASP A 29 -120.98 91.42 -133.17
CA ASP A 29 -122.34 91.82 -133.56
C ASP A 29 -122.63 93.29 -133.19
N GLU A 30 -123.03 94.11 -134.19
CA GLU A 30 -123.28 95.56 -134.05
C GLU A 30 -124.62 95.91 -133.33
N LEU A 31 -124.90 95.27 -132.18
CA LEU A 31 -126.04 95.59 -131.32
C LEU A 31 -125.60 95.62 -129.85
N GLY A 32 -125.28 96.82 -129.35
CA GLY A 32 -124.64 96.97 -128.03
C GLY A 32 -125.56 96.70 -126.83
N TYR A 33 -125.30 95.60 -126.10
CA TYR A 33 -125.53 95.35 -124.66
C TYR A 33 -124.76 94.07 -124.23
N ASP A 34 -124.01 93.99 -123.12
CA ASP A 34 -123.48 95.01 -122.22
C ASP A 34 -122.16 94.52 -121.56
N ARG A 35 -121.37 95.43 -120.99
CA ARG A 35 -120.01 95.21 -120.45
C ARG A 35 -119.95 94.25 -119.26
N GLU A 36 -121.05 94.13 -118.53
CA GLU A 36 -121.17 93.27 -117.35
C GLU A 36 -121.08 91.77 -117.71
N ILE A 37 -121.62 91.35 -118.87
CA ILE A 37 -121.56 89.97 -119.35
C ILE A 37 -120.11 89.55 -119.65
N MET A 38 -119.34 90.43 -120.31
CA MET A 38 -117.91 90.18 -120.56
C MET A 38 -117.11 90.12 -119.26
N CYS A 39 -117.41 90.98 -118.28
CA CYS A 39 -116.80 90.91 -116.95
C CYS A 39 -117.08 89.56 -116.26
N HIS A 40 -118.32 89.06 -116.34
CA HIS A 40 -118.68 87.75 -115.78
C HIS A 40 -118.04 86.57 -116.54
N LEU A 41 -117.94 86.61 -117.86
CA LEU A 41 -117.23 85.60 -118.66
C LEU A 41 -115.75 85.50 -118.25
N THR A 42 -115.04 86.63 -118.17
CA THR A 42 -113.62 86.66 -117.77
C THR A 42 -113.44 86.20 -116.32
N ALA A 43 -114.28 86.67 -115.39
CA ALA A 43 -114.25 86.25 -113.99
C ALA A 43 -114.55 84.74 -113.81
N THR A 44 -115.42 84.17 -114.64
CA THR A 44 -115.68 82.72 -114.66
C THR A 44 -114.48 81.95 -115.19
N GLY A 45 -113.82 82.45 -116.25
CA GLY A 45 -112.59 81.87 -116.78
C GLY A 45 -111.43 81.89 -115.78
N ASP A 46 -111.25 82.98 -115.03
CA ASP A 46 -110.21 83.06 -114.01
C ASP A 46 -110.52 82.19 -112.78
N ALA A 47 -111.78 82.09 -112.35
CA ALA A 47 -112.19 81.15 -111.31
C ALA A 47 -111.95 79.67 -111.71
N ILE A 48 -112.11 79.33 -112.99
CA ILE A 48 -111.78 78.01 -113.53
C ILE A 48 -110.26 77.76 -113.49
N LYS A 49 -109.43 78.76 -113.83
CA LYS A 49 -107.96 78.66 -113.72
C LYS A 49 -107.51 78.45 -112.28
N ASP A 50 -108.07 79.19 -111.33
CA ASP A 50 -107.75 79.06 -109.90
C ASP A 50 -108.16 77.68 -109.34
N LEU A 51 -109.34 77.17 -109.71
CA LEU A 51 -109.78 75.82 -109.35
C LEU A 51 -108.85 74.73 -109.90
N GLU A 52 -108.39 74.84 -111.15
CA GLU A 52 -107.43 73.91 -111.73
C GLU A 52 -106.04 74.02 -111.10
N ALA A 53 -105.59 75.22 -110.71
CA ALA A 53 -104.35 75.40 -109.95
C ALA A 53 -104.41 74.72 -108.57
N ILE A 54 -105.52 74.89 -107.84
CA ILE A 54 -105.78 74.21 -106.57
C ILE A 54 -105.84 72.68 -106.77
N ARG A 55 -106.49 72.21 -107.85
CA ARG A 55 -106.56 70.77 -108.20
C ARG A 55 -105.16 70.17 -108.41
N ARG A 56 -104.28 70.85 -109.15
CA ARG A 56 -102.88 70.41 -109.38
C ARG A 56 -102.07 70.37 -108.10
N TYR A 57 -102.06 71.46 -107.33
CA TYR A 57 -101.33 71.52 -106.05
C TYR A 57 -101.76 70.41 -105.08
N THR A 58 -103.07 70.15 -105.00
CA THR A 58 -103.64 69.10 -104.14
C THR A 58 -103.22 67.70 -104.61
N ARG A 59 -103.17 67.48 -105.93
CA ARG A 59 -102.71 66.21 -106.54
C ARG A 59 -101.23 65.94 -106.28
N GLU A 60 -100.36 66.95 -106.43
CA GLU A 60 -98.92 66.84 -106.11
C GLU A 60 -98.69 66.53 -104.62
N LYS A 61 -99.43 67.21 -103.73
CA LYS A 61 -99.43 66.92 -102.29
C LYS A 61 -99.84 65.48 -101.99
N LEU A 62 -100.91 64.98 -102.63
CA LEU A 62 -101.37 63.61 -102.48
C LEU A 62 -100.35 62.59 -102.99
N GLU A 63 -99.72 62.85 -104.13
CA GLU A 63 -98.70 61.99 -104.72
C GLU A 63 -97.45 61.89 -103.83
N MET A 64 -96.96 63.02 -103.31
CA MET A 64 -95.87 63.06 -102.32
C MET A 64 -96.18 62.22 -101.07
N VAL A 65 -97.36 62.44 -100.46
CA VAL A 65 -97.81 61.66 -99.29
C VAL A 65 -97.97 60.17 -99.63
N THR A 66 -98.40 59.84 -100.84
CA THR A 66 -98.55 58.45 -101.29
C THR A 66 -97.18 57.77 -101.44
N ILE A 67 -96.19 58.46 -102.02
CA ILE A 67 -94.82 57.96 -102.14
C ILE A 67 -94.18 57.74 -100.76
N GLU A 68 -94.36 58.68 -99.82
CA GLU A 68 -93.86 58.50 -98.45
C GLU A 68 -94.56 57.38 -97.70
N ASN A 69 -95.89 57.24 -97.84
CA ASN A 69 -96.64 56.13 -97.26
C ASN A 69 -96.18 54.78 -97.84
N CYS A 70 -95.92 54.70 -99.15
CA CYS A 70 -95.34 53.53 -99.79
C CYS A 70 -93.93 53.21 -99.28
N LYS A 71 -93.04 54.20 -99.09
CA LYS A 71 -91.71 54.02 -98.47
C LYS A 71 -91.82 53.50 -97.03
N LEU A 72 -92.75 54.04 -96.24
CA LEU A 72 -93.04 53.59 -94.87
C LEU A 72 -93.57 52.16 -94.85
N ARG A 73 -94.56 51.83 -95.68
CA ARG A 73 -95.09 50.46 -95.82
C ARG A 73 -94.01 49.46 -96.24
N PHE A 74 -93.13 49.82 -97.16
CA PHE A 74 -92.01 48.97 -97.56
C PHE A 74 -91.03 48.71 -96.42
N LYS A 75 -90.64 49.75 -95.66
CA LYS A 75 -89.79 49.60 -94.46
C LYS A 75 -90.47 48.76 -93.38
N LEU A 76 -91.76 48.99 -93.11
CA LEU A 76 -92.56 48.22 -92.16
C LEU A 76 -92.72 46.75 -92.57
N ALA A 77 -92.89 46.46 -93.86
CA ALA A 77 -92.97 45.09 -94.38
C ALA A 77 -91.64 44.32 -94.25
N GLN A 78 -90.49 45.01 -94.32
CA GLN A 78 -89.17 44.40 -94.15
C GLN A 78 -88.72 44.28 -92.68
N LEU A 79 -89.31 45.05 -91.75
CA LEU A 79 -88.86 45.11 -90.36
C LEU A 79 -88.96 43.75 -89.63
N PRO A 80 -90.05 42.95 -89.76
CA PRO A 80 -90.14 41.65 -89.10
C PRO A 80 -89.04 40.67 -89.55
N GLY A 81 -88.70 40.67 -90.85
CA GLY A 81 -87.63 39.82 -91.37
C GLY A 81 -86.28 40.14 -90.75
N LYS A 82 -85.91 41.43 -90.69
CA LYS A 82 -84.65 41.87 -90.09
C LYS A 82 -84.57 41.59 -88.59
N ILE A 83 -85.67 41.78 -87.86
CA ILE A 83 -85.74 41.45 -86.43
C ILE A 83 -85.59 39.93 -86.22
N SER A 84 -86.22 39.11 -87.06
CA SER A 84 -86.03 37.64 -87.01
C SER A 84 -84.58 37.24 -87.31
N GLU A 85 -83.95 37.80 -88.34
CA GLU A 85 -82.54 37.55 -88.67
C GLU A 85 -81.59 37.93 -87.52
N GLU A 86 -81.82 39.07 -86.87
CA GLU A 86 -81.02 39.54 -85.73
C GLU A 86 -81.21 38.69 -84.46
N ILE A 87 -82.45 38.25 -84.20
CA ILE A 87 -82.77 37.31 -83.12
C ILE A 87 -82.14 35.93 -83.39
N GLU A 88 -82.25 35.41 -84.61
CA GLU A 88 -81.63 34.13 -84.99
C GLU A 88 -80.11 34.19 -84.90
N ALA A 89 -79.48 35.27 -85.37
CA ALA A 89 -78.04 35.49 -85.22
C ALA A 89 -77.62 35.53 -83.74
N SER A 90 -78.38 36.23 -82.90
CA SER A 90 -78.15 36.32 -81.45
C SER A 90 -78.31 34.97 -80.75
N ILE A 91 -79.34 34.19 -81.10
CA ILE A 91 -79.57 32.84 -80.60
C ILE A 91 -78.45 31.89 -81.04
N LEU A 92 -77.99 31.99 -82.30
CA LEU A 92 -76.87 31.20 -82.80
C LEU A 92 -75.55 31.56 -82.11
N ALA A 93 -75.29 32.84 -81.86
CA ALA A 93 -74.13 33.29 -81.09
C ALA A 93 -74.18 32.77 -79.64
N ALA A 94 -75.33 32.89 -78.96
CA ALA A 94 -75.54 32.36 -77.62
C ALA A 94 -75.39 30.84 -77.56
N ARG A 95 -75.94 30.09 -78.54
CA ARG A 95 -75.77 28.63 -78.65
C ARG A 95 -74.32 28.23 -78.89
N LYS A 96 -73.58 28.95 -79.74
CA LYS A 96 -72.15 28.71 -79.96
C LYS A 96 -71.32 28.99 -78.69
N SER A 97 -71.59 30.11 -78.01
CA SER A 97 -70.94 30.47 -76.75
C SER A 97 -71.19 29.41 -75.67
N ASN A 98 -72.45 28.99 -75.48
CA ASN A 98 -72.82 27.95 -74.54
C ASN A 98 -72.19 26.58 -74.90
N ALA A 99 -72.14 26.21 -76.18
CA ALA A 99 -71.44 25.00 -76.62
C ALA A 99 -69.93 25.04 -76.31
N VAL A 100 -69.27 26.20 -76.47
CA VAL A 100 -67.86 26.38 -76.08
C VAL A 100 -67.70 26.25 -74.56
N GLN A 101 -68.56 26.89 -73.76
CA GLN A 101 -68.53 26.78 -72.29
C GLN A 101 -68.78 25.34 -71.81
N ILE A 102 -69.75 24.63 -72.39
CA ILE A 102 -70.02 23.21 -72.08
C ILE A 102 -68.80 22.35 -72.42
N ASN A 103 -68.19 22.53 -73.61
CA ASN A 103 -67.00 21.79 -74.00
C ASN A 103 -65.80 22.08 -73.09
N GLN A 104 -65.63 23.34 -72.66
CA GLN A 104 -64.58 23.73 -71.70
C GLN A 104 -64.81 23.08 -70.33
N LEU A 105 -66.03 23.18 -69.77
CA LEU A 105 -66.37 22.52 -68.51
C LEU A 105 -66.24 20.99 -68.59
N GLN A 106 -66.55 20.38 -69.73
CA GLN A 106 -66.32 18.95 -69.94
C GLN A 106 -64.83 18.59 -70.00
N ALA A 107 -63.98 19.45 -70.57
CA ALA A 107 -62.53 19.27 -70.57
C ALA A 107 -61.94 19.42 -69.15
N GLU A 108 -62.38 20.43 -68.39
CA GLU A 108 -61.99 20.66 -67.00
C GLU A 108 -62.46 19.52 -66.07
N LEU A 109 -63.69 19.02 -66.24
CA LEU A 109 -64.21 17.85 -65.53
C LEU A 109 -63.49 16.55 -65.90
N LYS A 110 -62.99 16.44 -67.14
CA LYS A 110 -62.17 15.29 -67.56
C LYS A 110 -60.78 15.37 -66.93
N HIS A 111 -60.14 16.53 -67.00
CA HIS A 111 -58.81 16.76 -66.43
C HIS A 111 -58.79 16.52 -64.91
N THR A 112 -59.75 17.10 -64.17
CA THR A 112 -59.87 16.89 -62.72
C THR A 112 -60.18 15.43 -62.36
N ARG A 113 -60.88 14.67 -63.22
CA ARG A 113 -61.04 13.22 -63.05
C ARG A 113 -59.72 12.47 -63.23
N GLU A 114 -58.98 12.76 -64.29
CA GLU A 114 -57.66 12.15 -64.55
C GLU A 114 -56.67 12.46 -63.40
N GLU A 115 -56.73 13.66 -62.82
CA GLU A 115 -55.98 14.02 -61.61
C GLU A 115 -56.44 13.24 -60.38
N MET A 116 -57.75 13.12 -60.13
CA MET A 116 -58.27 12.31 -59.01
C MET A 116 -57.88 10.84 -59.12
N GLU A 117 -57.96 10.25 -60.32
CA GLU A 117 -57.54 8.87 -60.57
C GLU A 117 -56.02 8.69 -60.37
N CYS A 118 -55.21 9.68 -60.75
CA CYS A 118 -53.78 9.69 -60.49
C CYS A 118 -53.47 9.77 -58.99
N LEU A 119 -54.11 10.68 -58.25
CA LEU A 119 -53.94 10.85 -56.81
C LEU A 119 -54.44 9.64 -56.01
N GLN A 120 -55.55 9.00 -56.40
CA GLN A 120 -56.03 7.77 -55.78
C GLN A 120 -55.04 6.61 -55.96
N LYS A 121 -54.39 6.53 -57.13
CA LYS A 121 -53.33 5.54 -57.36
C LYS A 121 -52.10 5.82 -56.51
N GLU A 122 -51.67 7.08 -56.43
CA GLU A 122 -50.55 7.49 -55.57
C GLU A 122 -50.85 7.22 -54.07
N GLU A 123 -52.07 7.49 -53.61
CA GLU A 123 -52.53 7.14 -52.26
C GLU A 123 -52.43 5.63 -52.02
N HIS A 124 -52.90 4.80 -52.95
CA HIS A 124 -52.83 3.34 -52.84
C HIS A 124 -51.39 2.80 -52.83
N ASP A 125 -50.52 3.33 -53.69
CA ASP A 125 -49.10 2.98 -53.74
C ASP A 125 -48.41 3.36 -52.43
N LEU A 126 -48.69 4.55 -51.87
CA LEU A 126 -48.19 5.01 -50.57
C LEU A 126 -48.73 4.20 -49.38
N GLN A 127 -50.02 3.83 -49.37
CA GLN A 127 -50.60 2.95 -48.36
C GLN A 127 -49.91 1.58 -48.37
N THR A 128 -49.69 1.02 -49.57
CA THR A 128 -48.99 -0.26 -49.76
C THR A 128 -47.54 -0.19 -49.29
N GLN A 129 -46.83 0.89 -49.62
CA GLN A 129 -45.46 1.12 -49.16
C GLN A 129 -45.39 1.29 -47.64
N ASN A 130 -46.31 2.05 -47.03
CA ASN A 130 -46.38 2.22 -45.58
C ASN A 130 -46.67 0.90 -44.85
N ALA A 131 -47.56 0.06 -45.38
CA ALA A 131 -47.81 -1.28 -44.82
C ALA A 131 -46.56 -2.15 -44.88
N PHE A 132 -45.86 -2.17 -46.02
CA PHE A 132 -44.59 -2.90 -46.17
C PHE A 132 -43.51 -2.40 -45.20
N LEU A 133 -43.31 -1.09 -45.10
CA LEU A 133 -42.36 -0.47 -44.16
C LEU A 133 -42.73 -0.76 -42.69
N GLY A 134 -44.02 -0.77 -42.35
CA GLY A 134 -44.50 -1.17 -41.02
C GLY A 134 -44.17 -2.62 -40.68
N HIS A 135 -44.36 -3.55 -41.61
CA HIS A 135 -43.94 -4.94 -41.45
C HIS A 135 -42.42 -5.09 -41.32
N GLN A 136 -41.65 -4.36 -42.14
CA GLN A 136 -40.19 -4.37 -42.08
C GLN A 136 -39.67 -3.81 -40.74
N ALA A 137 -40.24 -2.69 -40.27
CA ALA A 137 -39.91 -2.09 -38.99
C ALA A 137 -40.23 -3.03 -37.82
N LYS A 138 -41.39 -3.71 -37.84
CA LYS A 138 -41.73 -4.70 -36.81
C LYS A 138 -40.74 -5.87 -36.80
N LYS A 139 -40.40 -6.42 -37.97
CA LYS A 139 -39.42 -7.51 -38.07
C LYS A 139 -38.03 -7.09 -37.56
N LEU A 140 -37.56 -5.91 -37.94
CA LEU A 140 -36.29 -5.35 -37.42
C LEU A 140 -36.32 -5.13 -35.90
N TRP A 141 -37.48 -4.74 -35.36
CA TRP A 141 -37.66 -4.59 -33.92
C TRP A 141 -37.61 -5.94 -33.19
N GLU A 142 -38.29 -6.97 -33.70
CA GLU A 142 -38.23 -8.35 -33.18
C GLU A 142 -36.81 -8.95 -33.27
N GLU A 143 -36.08 -8.69 -34.37
CA GLU A 143 -34.68 -9.10 -34.54
C GLU A 143 -33.75 -8.38 -33.54
N ASN A 144 -33.99 -7.09 -33.29
CA ASN A 144 -33.22 -6.29 -32.33
C ASN A 144 -33.53 -6.68 -30.87
N GLU A 145 -34.80 -6.96 -30.52
CA GLU A 145 -35.20 -7.47 -29.21
C GLU A 145 -34.50 -8.80 -28.92
N GLN A 146 -34.50 -9.75 -29.87
CA GLN A 146 -33.74 -11.00 -29.76
C GLN A 146 -32.23 -10.78 -29.64
N ALA A 147 -31.66 -9.77 -30.29
CA ALA A 147 -30.25 -9.44 -30.17
C ALA A 147 -29.90 -8.89 -28.78
N VAL A 148 -30.76 -8.04 -28.21
CA VAL A 148 -30.67 -7.53 -26.84
C VAL A 148 -30.79 -8.65 -25.82
N ASP A 149 -31.74 -9.58 -25.99
CA ASP A 149 -31.87 -10.73 -25.09
C ASP A 149 -30.66 -11.65 -25.11
N ARG A 150 -30.11 -11.96 -26.30
CA ARG A 150 -28.86 -12.73 -26.42
C ARG A 150 -27.69 -12.00 -25.78
N LEU A 151 -27.62 -10.67 -25.89
CA LEU A 151 -26.59 -9.86 -25.22
C LEU A 151 -26.76 -9.92 -23.70
N ASN A 152 -27.98 -9.76 -23.18
CA ASN A 152 -28.29 -9.83 -21.76
C ASN A 152 -27.94 -11.21 -21.16
N GLN A 153 -28.32 -12.30 -21.84
CA GLN A 153 -27.92 -13.66 -21.47
C GLN A 153 -26.39 -13.81 -21.43
N ARG A 154 -25.68 -13.29 -22.44
CA ARG A 154 -24.21 -13.34 -22.49
C ARG A 154 -23.54 -12.50 -21.41
N MET A 155 -24.12 -11.36 -21.04
CA MET A 155 -23.67 -10.54 -19.91
C MET A 155 -23.91 -11.24 -18.56
N ALA A 156 -25.06 -11.89 -18.39
CA ALA A 156 -25.36 -12.68 -17.20
C ALA A 156 -24.42 -13.89 -17.04
N MET A 157 -24.16 -14.64 -18.12
CA MET A 157 -23.16 -15.71 -18.13
C MET A 157 -21.77 -15.18 -17.77
N LYS A 158 -21.32 -14.08 -18.39
CA LYS A 158 -20.01 -13.48 -18.09
C LYS A 158 -19.91 -12.98 -16.64
N ALA A 159 -21.00 -12.46 -16.07
CA ALA A 159 -21.05 -12.09 -14.66
C ALA A 159 -20.90 -13.32 -13.75
N GLN A 160 -21.62 -14.42 -14.04
CA GLN A 160 -21.51 -15.68 -13.31
C GLN A 160 -20.11 -16.30 -13.45
N GLU A 161 -19.53 -16.30 -14.64
CA GLU A 161 -18.15 -16.73 -14.88
C GLU A 161 -17.16 -15.91 -14.05
N SER A 162 -17.35 -14.59 -13.97
CA SER A 162 -16.50 -13.71 -13.14
C SER A 162 -16.67 -13.93 -11.65
N ILE A 163 -17.88 -14.30 -11.17
CA ILE A 163 -18.13 -14.69 -9.78
C ILE A 163 -17.41 -16.01 -9.49
N ASN A 164 -17.63 -17.04 -10.32
CA ASN A 164 -16.99 -18.34 -10.21
C ASN A 164 -15.46 -18.23 -10.24
N LEU A 165 -14.91 -17.38 -11.10
CA LEU A 165 -13.46 -17.13 -11.19
C LEU A 165 -12.91 -16.50 -9.90
N ASN A 166 -13.62 -15.52 -9.32
CA ASN A 166 -13.25 -14.93 -8.03
C ASN A 166 -13.35 -15.96 -6.88
N GLU A 167 -14.37 -16.82 -6.88
CA GLU A 167 -14.48 -17.89 -5.89
C GLU A 167 -13.34 -18.91 -6.01
N ILE A 168 -12.97 -19.30 -7.24
CA ILE A 168 -11.82 -20.18 -7.49
C ILE A 168 -10.52 -19.49 -7.08
N TYR A 169 -10.33 -18.21 -7.42
CA TYR A 169 -9.16 -17.43 -7.01
C TYR A 169 -9.03 -17.38 -5.47
N ASN A 170 -10.13 -17.10 -4.76
CA ASN A 170 -10.15 -17.08 -3.29
C ASN A 170 -9.83 -18.46 -2.70
N LYS A 171 -10.37 -19.55 -3.28
CA LYS A 171 -10.03 -20.93 -2.86
C LYS A 171 -8.56 -21.27 -3.12
N VAL A 172 -7.99 -20.85 -4.25
CA VAL A 172 -6.56 -21.04 -4.57
C VAL A 172 -5.69 -20.24 -3.59
N GLN A 173 -6.08 -19.02 -3.22
CA GLN A 173 -5.36 -18.20 -2.25
C GLN A 173 -5.40 -18.83 -0.83
N ASP A 174 -6.57 -19.26 -0.37
CA ASP A 174 -6.75 -19.97 0.92
C ASP A 174 -5.95 -21.29 0.96
N ILE A 175 -5.89 -22.03 -0.16
CA ILE A 175 -5.02 -23.21 -0.28
C ILE A 175 -3.54 -22.81 -0.22
N LYS A 176 -3.10 -21.76 -0.92
CA LYS A 176 -1.71 -21.27 -0.86
C LYS A 176 -1.30 -20.85 0.55
N GLU A 177 -2.16 -20.16 1.28
CA GLU A 177 -1.91 -19.76 2.68
C GLU A 177 -1.80 -20.99 3.59
N LYS A 178 -2.72 -21.96 3.46
CA LYS A 178 -2.64 -23.24 4.19
C LYS A 178 -1.37 -24.03 3.85
N THR A 179 -0.97 -24.09 2.58
CA THR A 179 0.27 -24.73 2.15
C THR A 179 1.49 -24.02 2.74
N SER A 180 1.50 -22.68 2.78
CA SER A 180 2.59 -21.91 3.40
C SER A 180 2.73 -22.22 4.90
N ILE A 181 1.62 -22.26 5.64
CA ILE A 181 1.59 -22.63 7.06
C ILE A 181 2.10 -24.07 7.26
N ILE A 182 1.67 -25.01 6.42
CA ILE A 182 2.13 -26.41 6.48
C ILE A 182 3.63 -26.50 6.18
N MET A 183 4.15 -25.75 5.21
CA MET A 183 5.58 -25.72 4.87
C MET A 183 6.42 -25.12 6.02
N GLU A 184 5.94 -24.06 6.67
CA GLU A 184 6.59 -23.44 7.82
C GLU A 184 6.59 -24.37 9.04
N ASN A 185 5.46 -24.99 9.36
CA ASN A 185 5.37 -26.02 10.41
C ASN A 185 6.28 -27.23 10.12
N THR A 186 6.32 -27.70 8.86
CA THR A 186 7.21 -28.80 8.45
C THR A 186 8.68 -28.42 8.58
N LYS A 187 9.03 -27.15 8.32
CA LYS A 187 10.39 -26.63 8.53
C LYS A 187 10.72 -26.59 10.02
N TYR A 188 9.83 -26.04 10.85
CA TYR A 188 9.99 -25.99 12.31
C TYR A 188 10.20 -27.39 12.90
N GLN A 189 9.34 -28.36 12.55
CA GLN A 189 9.47 -29.76 12.99
C GLN A 189 10.78 -30.42 12.53
N LYS A 190 11.31 -30.07 11.35
CA LYS A 190 12.62 -30.55 10.89
C LYS A 190 13.78 -29.94 11.66
N GLU A 191 13.67 -28.67 12.05
CA GLU A 191 14.66 -27.98 12.89
C GLU A 191 14.64 -28.53 14.34
N GLU A 192 13.45 -28.73 14.91
CA GLU A 192 13.23 -29.37 16.21
C GLU A 192 13.80 -30.79 16.25
N LEU A 193 13.47 -31.63 15.25
CA LEU A 193 13.98 -33.00 15.16
C LEU A 193 15.50 -33.07 14.84
N ALA A 194 16.08 -32.01 14.25
CA ALA A 194 17.53 -31.91 14.09
C ALA A 194 18.22 -31.53 15.42
N GLU A 195 17.59 -30.66 16.21
CA GLU A 195 18.06 -30.26 17.54
C GLU A 195 17.92 -31.40 18.57
N GLU A 196 16.80 -32.14 18.58
CA GLU A 196 16.66 -33.38 19.37
C GLU A 196 17.77 -34.39 19.02
N LYS A 197 18.03 -34.63 17.72
CA LYS A 197 19.13 -35.51 17.29
C LYS A 197 20.50 -35.01 17.73
N ARG A 198 20.70 -33.69 17.81
CA ARG A 198 21.93 -33.09 18.33
C ARG A 198 22.07 -33.35 19.82
N GLN A 199 21.00 -33.13 20.60
CA GLN A 199 20.95 -33.38 22.04
C GLN A 199 21.15 -34.86 22.37
N PHE A 200 20.47 -35.79 21.66
CA PHE A 200 20.70 -37.23 21.85
C PHE A 200 22.13 -37.65 21.51
N LYS A 201 22.79 -37.03 20.52
CA LYS A 201 24.19 -37.30 20.21
C LYS A 201 25.12 -36.80 21.32
N GLU A 202 24.85 -35.61 21.87
CA GLU A 202 25.59 -35.02 23.00
C GLU A 202 25.43 -35.87 24.27
N GLU A 203 24.21 -36.34 24.57
CA GLU A 203 23.91 -37.27 25.67
C GLU A 203 24.68 -38.60 25.51
N ILE A 204 24.71 -39.17 24.30
CA ILE A 204 25.47 -40.40 23.99
C ILE A 204 26.98 -40.17 24.13
N GLU A 205 27.51 -39.02 23.71
CA GLU A 205 28.93 -38.69 23.88
C GLU A 205 29.29 -38.53 25.37
N ASN A 206 28.44 -37.85 26.16
CA ASN A 206 28.60 -37.72 27.61
C ASN A 206 28.56 -39.08 28.33
N LEU A 207 27.57 -39.93 28.03
CA LEU A 207 27.45 -41.27 28.63
C LEU A 207 28.63 -42.18 28.27
N ASN A 208 29.16 -42.07 27.05
CA ASN A 208 30.39 -42.80 26.68
C ASN A 208 31.62 -42.28 27.44
N GLU A 209 31.72 -40.97 27.69
CA GLU A 209 32.83 -40.41 28.49
C GLU A 209 32.72 -40.81 29.97
N GLU A 210 31.51 -40.85 30.54
CA GLU A 210 31.27 -41.38 31.89
C GLU A 210 31.58 -42.88 31.97
N ASN A 211 31.14 -43.68 30.99
CA ASN A 211 31.45 -45.11 30.95
C ASN A 211 32.96 -45.35 30.83
N GLY A 212 33.68 -44.58 30.01
CA GLY A 212 35.14 -44.66 29.92
C GLY A 212 35.85 -44.27 31.23
N LYS A 213 35.33 -43.28 31.98
CA LYS A 213 35.82 -42.94 33.33
C LYS A 213 35.55 -44.07 34.32
N LEU A 214 34.40 -44.73 34.24
CA LEU A 214 34.06 -45.88 35.07
C LEU A 214 34.94 -47.10 34.76
N GLU A 215 35.17 -47.41 33.49
CA GLU A 215 36.10 -48.46 33.04
C GLU A 215 37.52 -48.22 33.56
N MET A 216 38.03 -47.00 33.43
CA MET A 216 39.35 -46.63 33.96
C MET A 216 39.42 -46.72 35.49
N ASN A 217 38.35 -46.33 36.21
CA ASN A 217 38.28 -46.51 37.66
C ASN A 217 38.23 -48.00 38.06
N ILE A 218 37.51 -48.84 37.32
CA ILE A 218 37.46 -50.30 37.52
C ILE A 218 38.85 -50.92 37.28
N GLU A 219 39.58 -50.49 36.24
CA GLU A 219 40.93 -50.96 35.97
C GLU A 219 41.92 -50.56 37.08
N ILE A 220 41.89 -49.29 37.52
CA ILE A 220 42.69 -48.80 38.66
C ILE A 220 42.37 -49.58 39.94
N GLN A 221 41.08 -49.80 40.23
CA GLN A 221 40.66 -50.52 41.44
C GLN A 221 40.99 -52.01 41.37
N SER A 222 40.92 -52.64 40.19
CA SER A 222 41.36 -54.00 39.94
C SER A 222 42.87 -54.15 40.20
N LYS A 223 43.69 -53.22 39.69
CA LYS A 223 45.13 -53.19 39.95
C LYS A 223 45.45 -53.02 41.44
N GLN A 224 44.79 -52.09 42.13
CA GLN A 224 44.96 -51.92 43.58
C GLN A 224 44.53 -53.16 44.38
N ASN A 225 43.51 -53.88 43.91
CA ASN A 225 43.07 -55.13 44.55
C ASN A 225 44.08 -56.27 44.31
N LEU A 226 44.71 -56.35 43.13
CA LEU A 226 45.81 -57.27 42.86
C LEU A 226 47.02 -56.99 43.76
N GLU A 227 47.48 -55.73 43.84
CA GLU A 227 48.59 -55.33 44.71
C GLU A 227 48.31 -55.66 46.20
N LYS A 228 47.07 -55.43 46.67
CA LYS A 228 46.64 -55.83 48.02
C LYS A 228 46.59 -57.35 48.20
N GLN A 229 46.16 -58.10 47.18
CA GLN A 229 46.10 -59.56 47.25
C GLN A 229 47.50 -60.18 47.29
N GLU A 230 48.46 -59.64 46.54
CA GLU A 230 49.87 -60.03 46.61
C GLU A 230 50.44 -59.78 48.02
N TYR A 231 50.21 -58.60 48.59
CA TYR A 231 50.62 -58.27 49.96
C TYR A 231 49.98 -59.17 51.03
N ILE A 232 48.69 -59.52 50.88
CA ILE A 232 47.99 -60.47 51.76
C ILE A 232 48.60 -61.88 51.62
N ASN A 233 48.96 -62.31 50.41
CA ASN A 233 49.60 -63.60 50.18
C ASN A 233 51.00 -63.66 50.83
N GLU A 234 51.80 -62.59 50.73
CA GLU A 234 53.09 -62.46 51.43
C GLU A 234 52.93 -62.53 52.96
N LEU A 235 52.00 -61.76 53.53
CA LEU A 235 51.67 -61.79 54.96
C LEU A 235 51.22 -63.18 55.41
N THR A 236 50.41 -63.87 54.61
CA THR A 236 49.94 -65.23 54.91
C THR A 236 51.08 -66.23 54.89
N ALA A 237 52.03 -66.10 53.96
CA ALA A 237 53.23 -66.92 53.93
C ALA A 237 54.15 -66.68 55.15
N MET A 238 54.36 -65.41 55.54
CA MET A 238 55.11 -65.08 56.77
C MET A 238 54.40 -65.59 58.03
N TYR A 239 53.07 -65.49 58.10
CA TYR A 239 52.29 -66.01 59.22
C TYR A 239 52.44 -67.53 59.33
N SER A 240 52.34 -68.26 58.22
CA SER A 240 52.51 -69.73 58.19
C SER A 240 53.92 -70.18 58.60
N ASP A 241 54.96 -69.45 58.20
CA ASP A 241 56.34 -69.69 58.66
C ASP A 241 56.49 -69.45 60.17
N ILE A 242 55.94 -68.35 60.70
CA ILE A 242 55.93 -68.07 62.15
C ILE A 242 55.13 -69.12 62.92
N GLU A 243 53.95 -69.51 62.43
CA GLU A 243 53.11 -70.54 63.03
C GLU A 243 53.83 -71.91 63.05
N SER A 244 54.57 -72.25 61.99
CA SER A 244 55.40 -73.46 61.96
C SER A 244 56.53 -73.43 63.01
N LYS A 245 57.15 -72.26 63.22
CA LYS A 245 58.19 -72.04 64.24
C LYS A 245 57.64 -72.11 65.65
N VAL A 246 56.49 -71.48 65.92
CA VAL A 246 55.78 -71.57 67.20
C VAL A 246 55.44 -73.02 67.53
N ASN A 247 54.82 -73.75 66.60
CA ASN A 247 54.53 -75.19 66.76
C ASN A 247 55.79 -76.04 67.02
N SER A 248 56.96 -75.64 66.50
CA SER A 248 58.23 -76.33 66.75
C SER A 248 58.78 -76.06 68.15
N GLU A 249 58.69 -74.80 68.63
CA GLU A 249 59.12 -74.42 69.98
C GLU A 249 58.15 -74.93 71.05
N GLU A 250 56.83 -74.95 70.81
CA GLU A 250 55.85 -75.56 71.72
C GLU A 250 56.14 -77.04 71.97
N LYS A 251 56.45 -77.81 70.91
CA LYS A 251 56.90 -79.21 71.05
C LYS A 251 58.19 -79.31 71.87
N ARG A 252 59.11 -78.35 71.72
CA ARG A 252 60.37 -78.29 72.47
C ARG A 252 60.15 -77.94 73.94
N VAL A 253 59.23 -77.03 74.24
CA VAL A 253 58.77 -76.71 75.60
C VAL A 253 58.13 -77.94 76.24
N PHE A 254 57.24 -78.65 75.55
CA PHE A 254 56.58 -79.85 76.07
C PHE A 254 57.61 -80.95 76.44
N GLN A 255 58.59 -81.20 75.57
CA GLN A 255 59.72 -82.10 75.84
C GLN A 255 60.62 -81.63 77.01
N THR A 256 60.64 -80.33 77.29
CA THR A 256 61.43 -79.78 78.41
C THR A 256 60.64 -79.86 79.71
N MET A 257 59.32 -79.67 79.69
CA MET A 257 58.43 -79.85 80.84
C MET A 257 58.41 -81.31 81.32
N ASP A 258 58.32 -82.29 80.41
CA ASP A 258 58.40 -83.72 80.74
C ASP A 258 59.71 -84.07 81.47
N LYS A 259 60.86 -83.56 80.99
CA LYS A 259 62.16 -83.69 81.68
C LYS A 259 62.19 -83.01 83.05
N LEU A 260 61.50 -81.87 83.20
CA LEU A 260 61.42 -81.12 84.46
C LEU A 260 60.54 -81.86 85.49
N GLU A 261 59.49 -82.54 85.03
CA GLU A 261 58.61 -83.37 85.85
C GLU A 261 59.32 -84.66 86.30
N GLN A 262 60.07 -85.31 85.41
CA GLN A 262 60.99 -86.41 85.75
C GLN A 262 62.03 -85.98 86.80
N LEU A 263 62.64 -84.80 86.62
CA LEU A 263 63.62 -84.26 87.57
C LEU A 263 62.98 -83.92 88.93
N ARG A 264 61.75 -83.38 88.94
CA ARG A 264 60.99 -83.14 90.18
C ARG A 264 60.71 -84.43 90.95
N ALA A 265 60.35 -85.52 90.27
CA ALA A 265 60.17 -86.82 90.92
C ALA A 265 61.46 -87.27 91.65
N THR A 266 62.62 -87.20 90.99
CA THR A 266 63.91 -87.54 91.63
C THR A 266 64.30 -86.58 92.76
N TYR A 267 63.86 -85.32 92.72
CA TYR A 267 64.10 -84.35 93.77
C TYR A 267 63.25 -84.62 95.03
N THR A 268 62.02 -85.11 94.86
CA THR A 268 61.16 -85.54 95.98
C THR A 268 61.75 -86.74 96.72
N GLU A 269 62.24 -87.77 96.00
CA GLU A 269 62.90 -88.93 96.61
C GLU A 269 64.15 -88.53 97.44
N LEU A 270 64.88 -87.51 96.99
CA LEU A 270 66.02 -86.94 97.72
C LEU A 270 65.62 -86.11 98.95
N ILE A 271 64.44 -85.46 98.93
CA ILE A 271 63.90 -84.72 100.08
C ILE A 271 63.50 -85.68 101.21
N ASP A 272 62.86 -86.81 100.89
CA ASP A 272 62.45 -87.77 101.90
C ASP A 272 63.68 -88.37 102.62
N LEU A 273 64.72 -88.74 101.87
CA LEU A 273 66.01 -89.19 102.42
C LEU A 273 66.71 -88.12 103.27
N LEU A 274 66.53 -86.83 102.93
CA LEU A 274 67.11 -85.71 103.69
C LEU A 274 66.33 -85.43 104.98
N ASN A 275 65.01 -85.63 105.01
CA ASN A 275 64.20 -85.46 106.22
C ASN A 275 64.52 -86.53 107.28
N ASP A 276 64.73 -87.79 106.87
CA ASP A 276 65.23 -88.85 107.76
C ASP A 276 66.58 -88.49 108.41
N GLN A 277 67.48 -87.84 107.66
CA GLN A 277 68.73 -87.33 108.23
C GLN A 277 68.53 -86.12 109.14
N LYS A 278 67.49 -85.30 108.90
CA LYS A 278 67.23 -84.07 109.65
C LYS A 278 66.77 -84.32 111.08
N GLU A 279 65.94 -85.34 111.32
CA GLU A 279 65.58 -85.80 112.69
C GLU A 279 66.83 -86.13 113.51
N THR A 280 67.85 -86.75 112.89
CA THR A 280 69.11 -87.08 113.59
C THR A 280 69.95 -85.83 113.92
N HIS A 281 69.80 -84.75 113.16
CA HIS A 281 70.57 -83.52 113.34
C HIS A 281 69.95 -82.57 114.37
N GLU A 282 68.62 -82.53 114.53
CA GLU A 282 67.97 -81.70 115.55
C GLU A 282 68.41 -82.08 116.98
N LEU A 283 68.66 -83.37 117.21
CA LEU A 283 69.18 -83.91 118.47
C LEU A 283 70.63 -83.44 118.79
N LEU A 284 71.39 -83.02 117.77
CA LEU A 284 72.73 -82.41 117.91
C LEU A 284 72.67 -80.87 118.03
N THR A 285 71.70 -80.22 117.39
CA THR A 285 71.64 -78.74 117.30
C THR A 285 71.31 -78.06 118.63
N ALA A 286 70.57 -78.72 119.52
CA ALA A 286 70.32 -78.24 120.89
C ALA A 286 71.62 -77.98 121.69
N LYS A 287 72.76 -78.53 121.24
CA LYS A 287 74.09 -78.36 121.85
C LYS A 287 74.89 -77.16 121.32
N LYS A 288 74.40 -76.45 120.28
CA LYS A 288 75.11 -75.33 119.62
C LYS A 288 74.68 -73.94 120.12
N GLN A 289 73.39 -73.74 120.42
CA GLN A 289 72.80 -72.41 120.66
C GLN A 289 73.37 -71.65 121.87
N ASP A 290 74.08 -72.36 122.78
CA ASP A 290 74.77 -71.80 123.94
C ASP A 290 75.90 -70.80 123.61
N LEU A 291 76.41 -70.81 122.35
CA LEU A 291 77.65 -70.10 121.98
C LEU A 291 77.48 -68.81 121.14
N GLU A 292 76.34 -68.56 120.50
CA GLU A 292 76.23 -67.50 119.46
C GLU A 292 75.86 -66.08 119.95
N PHE A 293 75.55 -65.90 121.24
CA PHE A 293 75.07 -64.62 121.80
C PHE A 293 76.09 -63.45 121.81
N GLN A 294 77.37 -63.69 121.49
CA GLN A 294 78.48 -62.79 121.88
C GLN A 294 78.95 -61.75 120.83
N LEU A 295 78.36 -61.64 119.63
CA LEU A 295 79.05 -61.03 118.46
C LEU A 295 78.51 -59.71 117.85
N VAL A 296 77.33 -59.20 118.21
CA VAL A 296 76.55 -58.26 117.33
C VAL A 296 76.89 -56.74 117.42
N VAL A 297 77.78 -56.29 118.31
CA VAL A 297 77.76 -54.89 118.81
C VAL A 297 78.49 -53.82 117.94
N LEU A 298 79.00 -54.10 116.73
CA LEU A 298 80.10 -53.28 116.14
C LEU A 298 79.87 -52.35 114.91
N GLU A 299 78.73 -52.33 114.20
CA GLU A 299 78.70 -51.85 112.78
C GLU A 299 78.26 -50.40 112.44
N GLU A 300 77.80 -49.56 113.36
CA GLU A 300 76.81 -48.49 113.01
C GLU A 300 77.31 -47.10 112.46
N ASN A 301 78.62 -46.83 112.31
CA ASN A 301 79.16 -45.44 112.37
C ASN A 301 79.51 -44.64 111.07
N PHE A 302 79.18 -45.06 109.83
CA PHE A 302 79.91 -44.58 108.62
C PHE A 302 79.28 -43.46 107.72
N ASN A 303 77.98 -43.10 107.79
CA ASN A 303 77.25 -42.62 106.58
C ASN A 303 77.12 -41.09 106.25
N ASN A 304 77.74 -40.13 106.97
CA ASN A 304 77.17 -38.76 107.08
C ASN A 304 77.71 -37.58 106.21
N LEU A 305 78.55 -37.76 105.18
CA LEU A 305 79.45 -36.66 104.69
C LEU A 305 79.24 -36.06 103.26
N LYS A 306 78.15 -36.35 102.52
CA LYS A 306 78.10 -36.15 101.04
C LYS A 306 77.50 -34.81 100.49
N MET A 307 76.86 -33.96 101.30
CA MET A 307 75.71 -33.14 100.83
C MET A 307 75.91 -31.66 100.42
N ILE A 308 77.12 -31.12 100.23
CA ILE A 308 77.36 -29.64 100.32
C ILE A 308 77.70 -28.88 99.00
N GLN A 309 77.81 -29.52 97.83
CA GLN A 309 78.63 -28.95 96.73
C GLN A 309 77.94 -28.25 95.53
N GLU A 310 76.61 -28.10 95.46
CA GLU A 310 75.90 -27.85 94.17
C GLU A 310 75.38 -26.41 93.91
N GLU A 311 75.51 -25.45 94.84
CA GLU A 311 74.69 -24.22 94.87
C GLU A 311 75.26 -22.94 94.18
N LYS A 312 76.18 -23.03 93.20
CA LYS A 312 77.07 -21.89 92.84
C LYS A 312 77.14 -21.39 91.39
N ILE A 313 76.15 -21.69 90.53
CA ILE A 313 76.27 -21.49 89.06
C ILE A 313 75.30 -20.44 88.45
N THR A 314 74.32 -19.91 89.20
CA THR A 314 73.14 -19.21 88.65
C THR A 314 73.25 -17.68 88.45
N GLU A 315 74.42 -17.06 88.44
CA GLU A 315 74.55 -15.59 88.66
C GLU A 315 74.97 -14.70 87.46
N ILE A 316 75.29 -15.22 86.26
CA ILE A 316 76.06 -14.45 85.24
C ILE A 316 75.33 -14.13 83.90
N THR A 317 74.07 -14.49 83.70
CA THR A 317 73.49 -14.53 82.33
C THR A 317 72.76 -13.27 81.80
N ASP A 318 72.59 -12.18 82.58
CA ASP A 318 71.52 -11.19 82.34
C ASP A 318 71.91 -9.83 81.70
N GLU A 319 73.15 -9.60 81.22
CA GLU A 319 73.63 -8.25 80.80
C GLU A 319 73.74 -7.96 79.27
N LEU A 320 73.16 -8.77 78.35
CA LEU A 320 73.49 -8.68 76.91
C LEU A 320 72.47 -7.97 75.97
N THR A 321 71.59 -7.07 76.44
CA THR A 321 70.36 -6.67 75.69
C THR A 321 70.17 -5.18 75.30
N GLU A 322 71.22 -4.34 75.14
CA GLU A 322 70.99 -2.87 75.03
C GLU A 322 71.58 -2.09 73.81
N VAL A 323 72.21 -2.73 72.81
CA VAL A 323 72.98 -1.99 71.76
C VAL A 323 72.28 -1.83 70.38
N GLU A 324 71.20 -2.54 70.08
CA GLU A 324 70.69 -2.65 68.68
C GLU A 324 69.85 -1.46 68.16
N ASN A 325 69.63 -0.38 68.93
CA ASN A 325 68.55 0.60 68.68
C ASN A 325 68.97 1.97 68.08
N ILE A 326 69.99 2.05 67.21
CA ILE A 326 70.48 3.33 66.65
C ILE A 326 70.38 3.42 65.09
N ASN A 327 70.23 2.29 64.39
CA ASN A 327 70.37 2.24 62.92
C ASN A 327 69.07 2.58 62.13
N LYS A 328 68.48 3.78 62.32
CA LYS A 328 67.16 4.09 61.71
C LYS A 328 66.88 5.51 61.21
N ASN A 329 67.86 6.43 61.11
CA ASN A 329 67.53 7.86 60.93
C ASN A 329 68.46 8.76 60.07
N LEU A 330 69.23 8.24 59.10
CA LEU A 330 70.21 9.06 58.34
C LEU A 330 70.32 8.84 56.80
N THR A 331 69.24 8.49 56.12
CA THR A 331 69.21 8.39 54.63
C THR A 331 68.18 9.28 53.93
N ASN A 332 67.65 10.30 54.62
CA ASN A 332 66.95 11.44 53.99
C ASN A 332 67.95 12.44 53.37
N LYS A 333 68.69 12.03 52.33
CA LYS A 333 69.79 12.82 51.77
C LYS A 333 70.00 12.66 50.26
N ASN A 334 68.92 12.62 49.49
CA ASN A 334 68.95 12.50 48.02
C ASN A 334 68.14 13.62 47.33
N THR A 335 68.50 14.88 47.62
CA THR A 335 67.78 16.09 47.17
C THR A 335 68.74 17.16 46.62
N SER A 336 69.62 16.80 45.66
CA SER A 336 70.50 17.77 45.00
C SER A 336 71.18 17.22 43.74
N LEU A 337 70.46 17.11 42.61
CA LEU A 337 71.10 16.85 41.29
C LEU A 337 70.31 17.28 40.02
N ASN A 338 69.46 18.32 40.05
CA ASN A 338 69.01 18.91 38.78
C ASN A 338 68.57 20.39 38.82
N GLU A 339 69.10 21.17 39.75
CA GLU A 339 69.39 22.58 39.41
C GLU A 339 70.54 22.56 38.41
N ILE A 340 70.32 23.09 37.19
CA ILE A 340 71.34 23.68 36.32
C ILE A 340 70.67 24.25 35.05
N TYR A 341 71.03 25.48 34.68
CA TYR A 341 70.62 26.21 33.45
C TYR A 341 69.12 26.34 33.19
N GLN A 342 68.41 27.36 33.71
CA GLN A 342 68.80 28.76 33.95
C GLN A 342 69.25 29.50 32.68
N SER A 343 68.56 30.62 32.40
CA SER A 343 69.07 31.85 31.77
C SER A 343 68.82 32.13 30.27
N VAL A 344 68.45 33.40 30.02
CA VAL A 344 68.46 34.18 28.76
C VAL A 344 67.39 33.86 27.69
N ARG A 345 66.23 34.54 27.77
CA ARG A 345 65.71 35.45 26.71
C ARG A 345 64.38 36.15 27.05
N ASP A 346 64.37 36.87 28.17
CA ASP A 346 63.74 38.20 28.15
C ASP A 346 64.82 39.22 27.73
N GLU A 347 64.40 40.40 27.25
CA GLU A 347 65.23 41.49 26.69
C GLU A 347 65.91 41.24 25.32
N GLU A 348 65.13 41.31 24.22
CA GLU A 348 65.59 42.01 23.01
C GLU A 348 64.49 42.90 22.41
N GLU A 349 63.94 43.75 23.28
CA GLU A 349 63.25 44.97 22.87
C GLU A 349 64.23 45.88 22.09
N LYS A 350 64.04 46.07 20.77
CA LYS A 350 64.18 47.37 20.02
C LYS A 350 64.18 47.25 18.48
N LYS A 351 63.68 48.32 17.84
CA LYS A 351 63.66 48.68 16.39
C LYS A 351 62.49 48.08 15.58
N VAL A 352 61.55 48.81 14.98
CA VAL A 352 61.49 50.21 14.45
C VAL A 352 62.17 50.42 13.08
N GLU A 353 62.18 49.41 12.21
CA GLU A 353 62.75 49.56 10.84
C GLU A 353 61.92 48.91 9.70
N VAL A 354 60.58 49.02 9.78
CA VAL A 354 59.69 49.03 8.58
C VAL A 354 58.90 50.35 8.50
N LYS A 355 59.53 51.42 8.98
CA LYS A 355 59.24 52.79 8.58
C LYS A 355 59.78 52.98 7.15
N LEU A 356 58.92 53.01 6.11
CA LEU A 356 59.20 53.86 4.93
C LEU A 356 58.06 54.10 3.91
N ASN A 357 57.15 53.15 3.63
CA ASN A 357 56.49 53.15 2.29
C ASN A 357 55.01 53.61 2.18
N ALA A 358 54.39 54.20 3.21
CA ALA A 358 52.99 54.63 3.16
C ALA A 358 52.78 56.17 3.21
N THR A 359 53.78 56.92 3.67
CA THR A 359 53.68 58.38 3.89
C THR A 359 53.77 59.21 2.61
N THR A 360 54.09 58.61 1.46
CA THR A 360 54.36 59.29 0.19
C THR A 360 53.12 59.55 -0.69
N GLN A 361 51.93 59.08 -0.31
CA GLN A 361 50.70 59.27 -1.11
C GLN A 361 49.79 60.42 -0.64
N LEU A 362 50.11 61.08 0.48
CA LEU A 362 49.25 62.13 1.07
C LEU A 362 49.52 63.56 0.57
N GLU A 363 50.61 63.81 -0.16
CA GLU A 363 50.98 65.16 -0.61
C GLU A 363 50.34 65.58 -1.96
N GLU A 364 49.78 64.64 -2.72
CA GLU A 364 49.34 64.90 -4.11
C GLU A 364 47.96 65.60 -4.22
N ILE A 365 47.09 65.47 -3.21
CA ILE A 365 45.68 65.90 -3.27
C ILE A 365 45.49 67.41 -3.02
N ILE A 366 46.40 68.05 -2.26
CA ILE A 366 46.25 69.45 -1.80
C ILE A 366 46.35 70.47 -2.97
N THR A 367 46.99 70.11 -4.08
CA THR A 367 47.27 71.04 -5.18
C THR A 367 46.07 71.36 -6.08
N ASN A 368 44.99 70.57 -6.03
CA ASN A 368 43.91 70.64 -7.04
C ASN A 368 42.79 71.66 -6.72
N ILE A 369 42.64 72.09 -5.46
CA ILE A 369 41.47 72.88 -5.01
C ILE A 369 41.55 74.36 -5.46
N ASN A 370 42.74 74.94 -5.53
CA ASN A 370 42.91 76.40 -5.70
C ASN A 370 42.56 76.95 -7.11
N LYS A 371 42.25 76.11 -8.09
CA LYS A 371 42.04 76.54 -9.50
C LYS A 371 40.62 77.02 -9.85
N ASN A 372 39.62 76.76 -9.01
CA ASN A 372 38.21 76.92 -9.40
C ASN A 372 37.58 78.28 -9.07
N TYR A 373 38.26 79.15 -8.31
CA TYR A 373 37.66 80.37 -7.75
C TYR A 373 37.53 81.54 -8.74
N GLU A 374 38.47 81.70 -9.69
CA GLU A 374 38.55 82.89 -10.55
C GLU A 374 37.47 82.98 -11.66
N LEU A 375 36.76 81.89 -11.95
CA LEU A 375 35.81 81.83 -13.06
C LEU A 375 34.46 82.54 -12.80
N LEU A 376 34.14 82.86 -11.56
CA LEU A 376 32.79 83.28 -11.15
C LEU A 376 32.38 84.71 -11.56
N LEU A 377 33.34 85.63 -11.70
CA LEU A 377 33.07 87.07 -11.83
C LEU A 377 32.69 87.57 -13.24
N LYS A 378 32.87 86.76 -14.29
CA LYS A 378 32.63 87.20 -15.68
C LYS A 378 31.18 87.10 -16.16
N LEU A 379 30.26 86.63 -15.31
CA LEU A 379 28.92 86.19 -15.72
C LEU A 379 27.80 87.21 -15.49
N GLU A 380 28.06 88.33 -14.78
CA GLU A 380 26.99 89.25 -14.38
C GLU A 380 26.65 90.33 -15.43
N GLU A 381 27.62 90.80 -16.23
CA GLU A 381 27.41 91.96 -17.13
C GLU A 381 26.63 91.62 -18.42
N GLU A 382 26.68 90.37 -18.90
CA GLU A 382 25.95 89.95 -20.12
C GLU A 382 24.41 89.90 -19.94
N LEU A 383 23.90 90.17 -18.73
CA LEU A 383 22.49 90.00 -18.37
C LEU A 383 21.55 91.12 -18.85
N GLU A 384 21.98 92.39 -18.87
CA GLU A 384 21.06 93.53 -19.00
C GLU A 384 20.63 93.82 -20.46
N GLU A 385 21.52 93.65 -21.44
CA GLU A 385 21.20 93.88 -22.86
C GLU A 385 20.19 92.83 -23.40
N LEU A 386 20.20 91.63 -22.83
CA LEU A 386 19.25 90.55 -23.17
C LEU A 386 17.79 90.92 -22.85
N GLU A 387 17.52 91.84 -21.92
CA GLU A 387 16.15 92.14 -21.45
C GLU A 387 15.27 92.89 -22.46
N LYS A 388 15.83 93.70 -23.37
CA LYS A 388 15.04 94.50 -24.31
C LYS A 388 14.62 93.73 -25.55
N GLU A 389 15.50 92.87 -26.05
CA GLU A 389 15.19 91.92 -27.13
C GLU A 389 14.04 90.98 -26.69
N LEU A 390 14.06 90.61 -25.40
CA LEU A 390 13.08 89.75 -24.72
C LEU A 390 11.64 90.28 -24.84
N GLU A 391 11.40 91.58 -24.77
CA GLU A 391 10.03 92.14 -24.80
C GLU A 391 9.40 92.11 -26.21
N ARG A 392 10.21 92.32 -27.25
CA ARG A 392 9.75 92.19 -28.64
C ARG A 392 9.57 90.72 -29.04
N ILE A 393 10.45 89.86 -28.53
CA ILE A 393 10.31 88.41 -28.59
C ILE A 393 9.03 87.97 -27.87
N LYS A 394 8.70 88.51 -26.68
CA LYS A 394 7.45 88.20 -25.96
C LYS A 394 6.19 88.45 -26.79
N THR A 395 6.07 89.54 -27.56
CA THR A 395 4.84 89.81 -28.32
C THR A 395 4.66 88.84 -29.50
N ILE A 396 5.75 88.54 -30.22
CA ILE A 396 5.74 87.53 -31.29
C ILE A 396 5.53 86.14 -30.70
N ASN A 397 6.13 85.86 -29.55
CA ASN A 397 5.91 84.64 -28.80
C ASN A 397 4.47 84.53 -28.32
N LEU A 398 3.78 85.59 -27.88
CA LEU A 398 2.37 85.50 -27.46
C LEU A 398 1.45 85.05 -28.61
N VAL A 399 1.67 85.54 -29.83
CA VAL A 399 0.90 85.07 -31.01
C VAL A 399 1.28 83.63 -31.37
N LYS A 400 2.57 83.27 -31.33
CA LYS A 400 3.04 81.89 -31.55
C LYS A 400 2.56 80.93 -30.47
N ILE A 401 2.52 81.37 -29.21
CA ILE A 401 1.99 80.66 -28.05
C ILE A 401 0.50 80.43 -28.29
N ALA A 402 -0.30 81.43 -28.66
CA ALA A 402 -1.72 81.23 -28.95
C ALA A 402 -1.98 80.26 -30.14
N SER A 403 -1.09 80.19 -31.15
CA SER A 403 -1.17 79.14 -32.18
C SER A 403 -0.72 77.77 -31.69
N TYR A 404 0.39 77.70 -30.95
CA TYR A 404 0.91 76.46 -30.38
C TYR A 404 0.03 75.93 -29.26
N GLU A 405 -0.71 76.75 -28.52
CA GLU A 405 -1.70 76.35 -27.53
C GLU A 405 -2.90 75.70 -28.20
N ARG A 406 -3.36 76.25 -29.34
CA ARG A 406 -4.42 75.63 -30.15
C ARG A 406 -3.98 74.30 -30.74
N GLU A 407 -2.76 74.25 -31.27
CA GLU A 407 -2.15 73.03 -31.80
C GLU A 407 -1.85 72.01 -30.69
N LEU A 408 -1.39 72.45 -29.52
CA LEU A 408 -1.22 71.63 -28.32
C LEU A 408 -2.55 71.09 -27.81
N GLU A 409 -3.63 71.86 -27.87
CA GLU A 409 -4.95 71.38 -27.43
C GLU A 409 -5.54 70.36 -28.41
N GLU A 410 -5.31 70.54 -29.72
CA GLU A 410 -5.61 69.50 -30.72
C GLU A 410 -4.75 68.23 -30.50
N GLN A 411 -3.44 68.39 -30.26
CA GLN A 411 -2.55 67.27 -29.97
C GLN A 411 -2.85 66.62 -28.61
N ARG A 412 -3.34 67.36 -27.61
CA ARG A 412 -3.86 66.81 -26.34
C ARG A 412 -5.12 66.00 -26.59
N GLY A 413 -6.08 66.53 -27.35
CA GLY A 413 -7.28 65.81 -27.75
C GLY A 413 -6.99 64.54 -28.54
N ASN A 414 -5.98 64.57 -29.42
CA ASN A 414 -5.52 63.39 -30.15
C ASN A 414 -4.75 62.40 -29.24
N LEU A 415 -3.90 62.91 -28.34
CA LEU A 415 -3.20 62.12 -27.34
C LEU A 415 -4.17 61.45 -26.37
N ASP A 416 -5.27 62.08 -25.98
CA ASP A 416 -6.27 61.50 -25.08
C ASP A 416 -7.15 60.46 -25.79
N LYS A 417 -7.44 60.66 -27.09
CA LYS A 417 -8.00 59.59 -27.96
C LYS A 417 -7.03 58.40 -28.08
N GLU A 418 -5.72 58.62 -28.21
CA GLU A 418 -4.74 57.53 -28.26
C GLU A 418 -4.49 56.90 -26.88
N LYS A 419 -4.53 57.65 -25.77
CA LYS A 419 -4.50 57.08 -24.41
C LYS A 419 -5.72 56.20 -24.16
N THR A 420 -6.92 56.63 -24.51
CA THR A 420 -8.15 55.84 -24.34
C THR A 420 -8.15 54.60 -25.23
N LYS A 421 -7.73 54.70 -26.50
CA LYS A 421 -7.47 53.53 -27.36
C LYS A 421 -6.41 52.60 -26.75
N ARG A 422 -5.28 53.13 -26.27
CA ARG A 422 -4.19 52.34 -25.63
C ARG A 422 -4.69 51.61 -24.40
N ILE A 423 -5.48 52.25 -23.53
CA ILE A 423 -6.08 51.62 -22.35
C ILE A 423 -7.04 50.50 -22.79
N LEU A 424 -7.89 50.74 -23.78
CA LEU A 424 -8.82 49.72 -24.29
C LEU A 424 -8.09 48.54 -24.93
N LEU A 425 -7.03 48.78 -25.71
CA LEU A 425 -6.16 47.75 -26.28
C LEU A 425 -5.35 47.01 -25.21
N GLN A 426 -4.90 47.69 -24.15
CA GLN A 426 -4.17 47.10 -23.04
C GLN A 426 -5.07 46.24 -22.15
N ASN A 427 -6.32 46.66 -21.92
CA ASN A 427 -7.34 45.85 -21.27
C ASN A 427 -7.66 44.61 -22.11
N LYS A 428 -7.92 44.78 -23.42
CA LYS A 428 -8.15 43.67 -24.35
C LYS A 428 -6.95 42.72 -24.44
N ARG A 429 -5.72 43.23 -24.37
CA ARG A 429 -4.50 42.41 -24.27
C ARG A 429 -4.48 41.63 -22.97
N GLY A 430 -4.79 42.26 -21.83
CA GLY A 430 -4.88 41.59 -20.52
C GLY A 430 -5.99 40.53 -20.45
N ASP A 431 -7.12 40.75 -21.13
CA ASP A 431 -8.20 39.75 -21.26
C ASP A 431 -7.73 38.55 -22.08
N LEU A 432 -7.08 38.79 -23.23
CA LEU A 432 -6.49 37.75 -24.07
C LEU A 432 -5.33 37.01 -23.38
N GLU A 433 -4.50 37.70 -22.60
CA GLU A 433 -3.44 37.11 -21.77
C GLU A 433 -4.04 36.21 -20.68
N ARG A 434 -5.11 36.65 -20.00
CA ARG A 434 -5.86 35.83 -19.03
C ARG A 434 -6.50 34.61 -19.69
N GLN A 435 -7.12 34.78 -20.86
CA GLN A 435 -7.71 33.67 -21.62
C GLN A 435 -6.64 32.67 -22.10
N SER A 436 -5.51 33.16 -22.62
CA SER A 436 -4.35 32.32 -23.00
C SER A 436 -3.76 31.59 -21.80
N GLY A 437 -3.65 32.25 -20.65
CA GLY A 437 -3.22 31.64 -19.38
C GLY A 437 -4.16 30.54 -18.91
N PHE A 438 -5.48 30.77 -18.98
CA PHE A 438 -6.49 29.75 -18.69
C PHE A 438 -6.35 28.53 -19.61
N TRP A 439 -6.27 28.73 -20.93
CA TRP A 439 -6.10 27.64 -21.87
C TRP A 439 -4.78 26.88 -21.68
N LYS A 440 -3.66 27.56 -21.43
CA LYS A 440 -2.38 26.92 -21.09
C LYS A 440 -2.44 26.11 -19.79
N MET A 441 -3.21 26.55 -18.79
CA MET A 441 -3.44 25.78 -17.57
C MET A 441 -4.35 24.57 -17.80
N ALA A 442 -5.39 24.71 -18.64
CA ALA A 442 -6.25 23.60 -19.04
C ALA A 442 -5.48 22.56 -19.87
N GLU A 443 -4.70 22.98 -20.85
CA GLU A 443 -3.80 22.16 -21.66
C GLU A 443 -2.78 21.41 -20.81
N LYS A 444 -2.12 22.09 -19.85
CA LYS A 444 -1.21 21.45 -18.90
C LYS A 444 -1.92 20.42 -18.01
N ARG A 445 -3.14 20.71 -17.56
CA ARG A 445 -3.95 19.79 -16.74
C ARG A 445 -4.34 18.54 -17.54
N ILE A 446 -4.85 18.72 -18.76
CA ILE A 446 -5.22 17.64 -19.68
C ILE A 446 -3.97 16.79 -20.00
N THR A 447 -2.86 17.43 -20.37
CA THR A 447 -1.59 16.74 -20.64
C THR A 447 -1.09 15.95 -19.43
N HIS A 448 -1.16 16.51 -18.22
CA HIS A 448 -0.77 15.81 -16.99
C HIS A 448 -1.69 14.62 -16.69
N GLU A 449 -3.00 14.78 -16.84
CA GLU A 449 -3.99 13.70 -16.66
C GLU A 449 -3.79 12.58 -17.70
N MET A 450 -3.55 12.92 -18.97
CA MET A 450 -3.26 11.95 -20.03
C MET A 450 -1.92 11.25 -19.82
N ASN A 451 -0.88 11.95 -19.39
CA ASN A 451 0.40 11.33 -19.02
C ASN A 451 0.21 10.37 -17.83
N GLY A 452 -0.56 10.75 -16.80
CA GLY A 452 -0.91 9.87 -15.69
C GLY A 452 -1.67 8.62 -16.13
N LYS A 453 -2.61 8.74 -17.08
CA LYS A 453 -3.30 7.60 -17.70
C LYS A 453 -2.35 6.72 -18.51
N ILE A 454 -1.43 7.30 -19.28
CA ILE A 454 -0.40 6.58 -20.05
C ILE A 454 0.55 5.83 -19.10
N GLU A 455 0.99 6.44 -18.01
CA GLU A 455 1.86 5.81 -17.01
C GLU A 455 1.14 4.70 -16.24
N ALA A 456 -0.15 4.87 -15.90
CA ALA A 456 -0.97 3.81 -15.33
C ALA A 456 -1.15 2.64 -16.32
N ALA A 457 -1.41 2.92 -17.60
CA ALA A 457 -1.51 1.90 -18.64
C ALA A 457 -0.17 1.17 -18.88
N ARG A 458 0.97 1.89 -18.85
CA ARG A 458 2.31 1.30 -18.93
C ARG A 458 2.65 0.42 -17.73
N ARG A 459 2.29 0.84 -16.51
CA ARG A 459 2.44 0.00 -15.30
C ARG A 459 1.63 -1.28 -15.43
N LYS A 460 0.34 -1.17 -15.75
CA LYS A 460 -0.54 -2.33 -15.98
C LYS A 460 -0.04 -3.25 -17.10
N TYR A 461 0.50 -2.69 -18.18
CA TYR A 461 1.12 -3.48 -19.26
C TYR A 461 2.36 -4.25 -18.78
N ASN A 462 3.23 -3.60 -17.99
CA ASN A 462 4.41 -4.25 -17.42
C ASN A 462 4.04 -5.32 -16.37
N GLU A 463 3.02 -5.06 -15.53
CA GLU A 463 2.46 -6.04 -14.61
C GLU A 463 1.93 -7.28 -15.36
N LEU A 464 1.13 -7.08 -16.42
CA LEU A 464 0.67 -8.18 -17.27
C LEU A 464 1.81 -8.92 -17.98
N LYS A 465 2.83 -8.19 -18.46
CA LYS A 465 4.01 -8.80 -19.11
C LYS A 465 4.81 -9.65 -18.12
N ASN A 466 5.01 -9.16 -16.90
CA ASN A 466 5.72 -9.90 -15.86
C ASN A 466 4.90 -11.12 -15.39
N GLY A 467 3.57 -10.97 -15.26
CA GLY A 467 2.67 -12.09 -14.98
C GLY A 467 2.70 -13.16 -16.09
N TYR A 468 2.72 -12.75 -17.36
CA TYR A 468 2.91 -13.66 -18.49
C TYR A 468 4.25 -14.41 -18.42
N ILE A 469 5.35 -13.72 -18.10
CA ILE A 469 6.67 -14.36 -17.93
C ILE A 469 6.64 -15.37 -16.78
N SER A 470 6.12 -15.00 -15.61
CA SER A 470 5.98 -15.90 -14.45
C SER A 470 5.16 -17.14 -14.78
N ILE A 471 4.01 -16.97 -15.43
CA ILE A 471 3.15 -18.09 -15.85
C ILE A 471 3.86 -18.97 -16.89
N HIS A 472 4.64 -18.39 -17.80
CA HIS A 472 5.41 -19.15 -18.79
C HIS A 472 6.56 -19.95 -18.15
N GLU A 473 7.24 -19.39 -17.14
CA GLU A 473 8.24 -20.10 -16.33
C GLU A 473 7.60 -21.22 -15.49
N GLU A 474 6.41 -20.99 -14.91
CA GLU A 474 5.62 -22.03 -14.24
C GLU A 474 5.24 -23.17 -15.20
N PHE A 475 4.80 -22.87 -16.44
CA PHE A 475 4.53 -23.90 -17.45
C PHE A 475 5.78 -24.70 -17.82
N LEU A 476 6.93 -24.05 -18.04
CA LEU A 476 8.19 -24.75 -18.34
C LEU A 476 8.62 -25.68 -17.19
N HIS A 477 8.40 -25.28 -15.93
CA HIS A 477 8.66 -26.12 -14.77
C HIS A 477 7.68 -27.31 -14.68
N LEU A 478 6.39 -27.07 -14.99
CA LEU A 478 5.37 -28.12 -15.03
C LEU A 478 5.66 -29.15 -16.12
N ASP A 479 6.02 -28.71 -17.33
CA ASP A 479 6.39 -29.60 -18.44
C ASP A 479 7.61 -30.47 -18.09
N ALA A 480 8.66 -29.89 -17.50
CA ALA A 480 9.82 -30.64 -17.02
C ALA A 480 9.46 -31.63 -15.89
N SER A 481 8.50 -31.27 -15.02
CA SER A 481 8.01 -32.15 -13.96
C SER A 481 7.19 -33.32 -14.52
N ILE A 482 6.37 -33.07 -15.56
CA ILE A 482 5.61 -34.09 -16.28
C ILE A 482 6.56 -35.05 -17.02
N GLU A 483 7.63 -34.53 -17.63
CA GLU A 483 8.64 -35.35 -18.29
C GLU A 483 9.39 -36.26 -17.30
N LEU A 484 9.74 -35.75 -16.11
CA LEU A 484 10.31 -36.57 -15.02
C LEU A 484 9.33 -37.68 -14.57
N ILE A 485 8.07 -37.34 -14.29
CA ILE A 485 7.05 -38.31 -13.85
C ILE A 485 6.78 -39.36 -14.93
N ASN A 486 6.72 -38.99 -16.22
CA ASN A 486 6.59 -39.95 -17.31
C ASN A 486 7.78 -40.91 -17.41
N ASN A 487 9.00 -40.42 -17.19
CA ASN A 487 10.20 -41.26 -17.16
C ASN A 487 10.22 -42.21 -15.96
N GLU A 488 9.76 -41.77 -14.78
CA GLU A 488 9.57 -42.65 -13.62
C GLU A 488 8.48 -43.69 -13.85
N TYR A 489 7.33 -43.27 -14.39
CA TYR A 489 6.22 -44.16 -14.75
C TYR A 489 6.66 -45.23 -15.76
N SER A 490 7.39 -44.85 -16.82
CA SER A 490 7.88 -45.80 -17.83
C SER A 490 8.84 -46.84 -17.23
N LYS A 491 9.72 -46.45 -16.30
CA LYS A 491 10.60 -47.40 -15.58
C LYS A 491 9.79 -48.36 -14.71
N VAL A 492 8.84 -47.83 -13.94
CA VAL A 492 7.96 -48.64 -13.08
C VAL A 492 7.12 -49.60 -13.93
N GLU A 493 6.63 -49.17 -15.09
CA GLU A 493 5.89 -50.02 -16.04
C GLU A 493 6.77 -51.15 -16.61
N GLU A 494 8.04 -50.87 -16.94
CA GLU A 494 9.02 -51.89 -17.35
C GLU A 494 9.32 -52.89 -16.22
N GLU A 495 9.52 -52.42 -14.98
CA GLU A 495 9.71 -53.28 -13.80
C GLU A 495 8.49 -54.17 -13.53
N PHE A 496 7.27 -53.63 -13.64
CA PHE A 496 6.04 -54.40 -13.49
C PHE A 496 5.90 -55.46 -14.60
N LYS A 497 6.16 -55.13 -15.86
CA LYS A 497 6.16 -56.10 -16.97
C LYS A 497 7.19 -57.21 -16.77
N ALA A 498 8.39 -56.88 -16.28
CA ALA A 498 9.40 -57.88 -15.96
C ALA A 498 8.96 -58.81 -14.82
N LYS A 499 8.30 -58.26 -13.79
CA LYS A 499 7.78 -59.04 -12.66
C LYS A 499 6.57 -59.92 -13.04
N GLU A 500 5.67 -59.41 -13.87
CA GLU A 500 4.53 -60.16 -14.42
C GLU A 500 5.03 -61.33 -15.29
N TYR A 501 6.04 -61.11 -16.14
CA TYR A 501 6.69 -62.15 -16.92
C TYR A 501 7.36 -63.23 -16.04
N TYR A 502 8.04 -62.84 -14.96
CA TYR A 502 8.61 -63.78 -13.99
C TYR A 502 7.52 -64.63 -13.33
N LEU A 503 6.48 -64.00 -12.76
CA LEU A 503 5.39 -64.69 -12.07
C LEU A 503 4.62 -65.63 -13.01
N MET A 504 4.40 -65.25 -14.27
CA MET A 504 3.73 -66.11 -15.26
C MET A 504 4.57 -67.34 -15.62
N ASN A 505 5.90 -67.26 -15.60
CA ASN A 505 6.77 -68.44 -15.76
C ASN A 505 6.80 -69.31 -14.50
N GLU A 506 6.76 -68.72 -13.31
CA GLU A 506 6.68 -69.47 -12.04
C GLU A 506 5.34 -70.22 -11.92
N ILE A 507 4.22 -69.60 -12.31
CA ILE A 507 2.90 -70.26 -12.39
C ILE A 507 2.95 -71.46 -13.33
N LYS A 508 3.51 -71.33 -14.54
CA LYS A 508 3.67 -72.45 -15.49
C LYS A 508 4.48 -73.60 -14.89
N LEU A 509 5.59 -73.30 -14.21
CA LEU A 509 6.43 -74.31 -13.56
C LEU A 509 5.65 -75.08 -12.47
N LEU A 510 4.83 -74.36 -11.68
CA LEU A 510 3.97 -74.96 -10.65
C LEU A 510 2.83 -75.77 -11.27
N GLU A 511 2.24 -75.34 -12.38
CA GLU A 511 1.25 -76.10 -13.14
C GLU A 511 1.84 -77.42 -13.68
N GLU A 512 3.05 -77.39 -14.25
CA GLU A 512 3.78 -78.59 -14.69
C GLU A 512 4.06 -79.55 -13.53
N GLN A 513 4.54 -79.06 -12.38
CA GLN A 513 4.75 -79.86 -11.18
C GLN A 513 3.46 -80.47 -10.62
N LEU A 514 2.35 -79.73 -10.70
CA LEU A 514 1.03 -80.19 -10.26
C LEU A 514 0.46 -81.27 -11.20
N ILE A 515 0.75 -81.20 -12.51
CA ILE A 515 0.45 -82.27 -13.47
C ILE A 515 1.23 -83.54 -13.12
N VAL A 516 2.55 -83.45 -12.90
CA VAL A 516 3.39 -84.59 -12.49
C VAL A 516 2.88 -85.22 -11.18
N SER A 517 2.54 -84.38 -10.20
CA SER A 517 2.02 -84.85 -8.89
C SER A 517 0.66 -85.54 -9.01
N LYS A 518 -0.23 -85.07 -9.89
CA LYS A 518 -1.50 -85.75 -10.21
C LYS A 518 -1.28 -87.12 -10.85
N VAL A 519 -0.30 -87.25 -11.75
CA VAL A 519 0.05 -88.55 -12.36
C VAL A 519 0.57 -89.53 -11.32
N ALA A 520 1.40 -89.09 -10.38
CA ALA A 520 1.86 -89.91 -9.25
C ALA A 520 0.70 -90.35 -8.34
N LEU A 521 -0.22 -89.44 -7.99
CA LEU A 521 -1.37 -89.76 -7.14
C LEU A 521 -2.32 -90.79 -7.80
N ILE A 522 -2.52 -90.71 -9.11
CA ILE A 522 -3.28 -91.73 -9.89
C ILE A 522 -2.56 -93.09 -9.87
N HIS A 523 -1.22 -93.12 -9.88
CA HIS A 523 -0.46 -94.36 -9.75
C HIS A 523 -0.68 -95.01 -8.36
N ASP A 524 -0.59 -94.21 -7.29
CA ASP A 524 -0.79 -94.68 -5.92
C ASP A 524 -2.24 -95.16 -5.67
N GLU A 525 -3.25 -94.47 -6.22
CA GLU A 525 -4.65 -94.92 -6.15
C GLU A 525 -4.87 -96.28 -6.84
N ASN A 526 -4.14 -96.58 -7.91
CA ASN A 526 -4.22 -97.87 -8.59
C ASN A 526 -3.54 -98.97 -7.77
N ILE A 527 -2.41 -98.69 -7.11
CA ILE A 527 -1.79 -99.62 -6.15
C ILE A 527 -2.76 -99.90 -4.99
N LEU A 528 -3.46 -98.88 -4.47
CA LEU A 528 -4.44 -99.07 -3.40
C LEU A 528 -5.60 -100.00 -3.82
N LYS A 529 -6.09 -99.86 -5.06
CA LYS A 529 -7.14 -100.73 -5.62
C LYS A 529 -6.69 -102.19 -5.75
N GLU A 530 -5.42 -102.45 -6.08
CA GLU A 530 -4.88 -103.82 -6.10
C GLU A 530 -4.77 -104.46 -4.70
N LYS A 531 -4.59 -103.67 -3.64
CA LYS A 531 -4.46 -104.19 -2.25
C LYS A 531 -5.80 -104.41 -1.54
N LEU A 532 -6.88 -103.80 -2.02
CA LEU A 532 -8.21 -103.87 -1.40
C LEU A 532 -8.78 -105.30 -1.22
N PRO A 533 -8.66 -106.23 -2.20
CA PRO A 533 -9.20 -107.59 -2.06
C PRO A 533 -8.54 -108.39 -0.93
N VAL A 534 -7.23 -108.25 -0.76
CA VAL A 534 -6.43 -109.00 0.24
C VAL A 534 -6.87 -108.66 1.67
N LEU A 535 -7.29 -107.41 1.90
CA LEU A 535 -7.81 -106.95 3.20
C LEU A 535 -9.24 -107.45 3.47
N GLN A 536 -10.04 -107.69 2.42
CA GLN A 536 -11.38 -108.25 2.54
C GLN A 536 -11.33 -109.73 2.95
N ASP A 537 -10.40 -110.50 2.38
CA ASP A 537 -10.21 -111.92 2.70
C ASP A 537 -9.68 -112.13 4.13
N LEU A 538 -8.75 -111.28 4.60
CA LEU A 538 -8.23 -111.32 5.97
C LEU A 538 -9.32 -111.08 7.02
N LYS A 539 -10.32 -110.26 6.70
CA LYS A 539 -11.44 -109.95 7.60
C LYS A 539 -12.37 -111.17 7.77
N ASN A 540 -12.69 -111.84 6.66
CA ASN A 540 -13.52 -113.05 6.67
C ASN A 540 -12.88 -114.22 7.44
N THR A 541 -11.55 -114.27 7.56
CA THR A 541 -10.87 -115.27 8.40
C THR A 541 -10.93 -114.95 9.90
N PHE A 542 -10.92 -113.67 10.28
CA PHE A 542 -10.92 -113.24 11.68
C PHE A 542 -12.26 -113.45 12.39
N ASP A 543 -13.36 -113.16 11.68
CA ASP A 543 -14.72 -113.34 12.22
C ASP A 543 -15.01 -114.83 12.54
N LYS A 544 -14.32 -115.76 11.86
CA LYS A 544 -14.49 -117.22 12.02
C LYS A 544 -13.63 -117.84 13.14
N GLU A 545 -12.52 -117.21 13.54
CA GLU A 545 -11.78 -117.61 14.74
C GLU A 545 -12.47 -117.14 16.03
N THR A 546 -13.17 -116.01 15.96
CA THR A 546 -13.82 -115.40 17.12
C THR A 546 -14.99 -116.25 17.65
N GLU A 547 -15.72 -116.94 16.76
CA GLU A 547 -16.83 -117.83 17.13
C GLU A 547 -16.34 -119.10 17.86
N ASN A 548 -15.18 -119.66 17.47
CA ASN A 548 -14.56 -120.81 18.15
C ASN A 548 -13.99 -120.49 19.54
N HIS A 549 -13.65 -119.22 19.82
CA HIS A 549 -13.04 -118.82 21.09
C HIS A 549 -14.04 -118.85 22.25
N GLU A 550 -15.30 -118.53 21.96
CA GLU A 550 -16.33 -118.35 22.98
C GLU A 550 -16.88 -119.70 23.52
N GLU A 551 -16.81 -120.77 22.73
CA GLU A 551 -17.10 -122.14 23.21
C GLU A 551 -16.02 -122.65 24.19
N MET A 552 -14.73 -122.38 23.89
CA MET A 552 -13.58 -122.84 24.70
C MET A 552 -13.55 -122.23 26.11
N LYS A 553 -14.16 -121.04 26.25
CA LYS A 553 -14.22 -120.24 27.48
C LYS A 553 -15.01 -120.93 28.61
N THR A 554 -16.06 -121.69 28.26
CA THR A 554 -16.88 -122.43 29.24
C THR A 554 -16.19 -123.68 29.82
N TYR A 555 -15.11 -124.15 29.18
CA TYR A 555 -14.31 -125.28 29.68
C TYR A 555 -13.24 -124.85 30.70
N LEU A 556 -12.83 -123.58 30.69
CA LEU A 556 -11.72 -123.05 31.48
C LEU A 556 -12.08 -122.72 32.94
N GLU A 557 -13.36 -122.58 33.29
CA GLU A 557 -13.79 -122.30 34.67
C GLU A 557 -13.65 -123.52 35.62
N ASN A 558 -13.52 -124.74 35.08
CA ASN A 558 -13.40 -125.99 35.86
C ASN A 558 -11.95 -126.43 36.15
N LEU A 559 -10.92 -125.63 35.80
CA LEU A 559 -9.51 -126.02 35.93
C LEU A 559 -8.65 -125.07 36.79
N THR A 560 -9.28 -124.12 37.49
CA THR A 560 -8.61 -123.03 38.21
C THR A 560 -8.31 -123.33 39.70
N GLU A 561 -8.31 -124.59 40.12
CA GLU A 561 -8.11 -124.97 41.54
C GLU A 561 -6.66 -125.35 41.91
N LYS A 562 -5.68 -125.30 40.98
CA LYS A 562 -4.43 -126.07 41.19
C LYS A 562 -3.06 -125.47 40.81
N LEU A 563 -2.84 -124.15 40.92
CA LEU A 563 -1.48 -123.58 40.78
C LEU A 563 -1.15 -122.35 41.67
N LYS A 564 -1.32 -122.53 42.98
CA LYS A 564 -0.86 -121.59 44.05
C LYS A 564 0.68 -121.61 44.23
N SER A 565 1.50 -121.10 43.29
CA SER A 565 2.97 -121.18 43.50
C SER A 565 3.92 -120.16 42.80
N VAL A 566 3.58 -118.87 42.62
CA VAL A 566 4.59 -117.83 42.22
C VAL A 566 4.43 -116.47 42.96
N ASP A 567 3.75 -116.41 44.10
CA ASP A 567 3.38 -115.16 44.79
C ASP A 567 4.49 -114.52 45.67
N ILE A 568 5.76 -114.54 45.22
CA ILE A 568 6.90 -114.06 46.03
C ILE A 568 7.74 -112.97 45.33
N SER A 569 7.76 -112.90 43.98
CA SER A 569 8.57 -111.89 43.26
C SER A 569 7.99 -110.45 43.34
N THR A 570 6.68 -110.32 43.54
CA THR A 570 5.96 -109.05 43.34
C THR A 570 6.08 -108.07 44.53
N ASN A 571 6.47 -108.54 45.72
CA ASN A 571 6.28 -107.80 46.96
C ASN A 571 7.38 -106.76 47.28
N MET A 572 8.55 -106.83 46.63
CA MET A 572 9.62 -105.83 46.84
C MET A 572 9.34 -104.49 46.14
N LYS A 573 8.72 -104.50 44.95
CA LYS A 573 8.51 -103.28 44.16
C LYS A 573 7.46 -102.32 44.75
N LYS A 574 6.52 -102.81 45.56
CA LYS A 574 5.48 -101.98 46.19
C LYS A 574 6.01 -101.00 47.25
N LYS A 575 7.12 -101.29 47.94
CA LYS A 575 7.66 -100.41 49.00
C LYS A 575 8.37 -99.16 48.49
N THR A 576 8.88 -99.16 47.25
CA THR A 576 9.59 -98.00 46.67
C THR A 576 8.63 -96.91 46.19
N ILE A 577 7.46 -97.29 45.67
CA ILE A 577 6.46 -96.37 45.11
C ILE A 577 5.90 -95.42 46.20
N VAL A 578 5.62 -95.94 47.41
CA VAL A 578 5.03 -95.15 48.52
C VAL A 578 5.94 -94.03 49.03
N LYS A 579 7.26 -94.14 48.86
CA LYS A 579 8.20 -93.07 49.23
C LYS A 579 8.22 -91.93 48.21
N LEU A 580 8.01 -92.23 46.92
CA LEU A 580 8.00 -91.24 45.85
C LEU A 580 6.71 -90.39 45.84
N THR A 581 5.56 -90.96 46.22
CA THR A 581 4.30 -90.21 46.33
C THR A 581 4.34 -89.11 47.40
N LYS A 582 4.95 -89.35 48.57
CA LYS A 582 5.09 -88.32 49.61
C LYS A 582 5.99 -87.14 49.21
N VAL A 583 7.04 -87.39 48.41
CA VAL A 583 7.89 -86.31 47.88
C VAL A 583 7.12 -85.50 46.82
N LYS A 584 6.32 -86.17 45.98
CA LYS A 584 5.46 -85.48 45.00
C LYS A 584 4.46 -84.54 45.68
N GLU A 585 3.79 -85.01 46.75
CA GLU A 585 2.80 -84.21 47.49
C GLU A 585 3.44 -82.97 48.14
N LYS A 586 4.61 -83.10 48.78
CA LYS A 586 5.33 -81.96 49.37
C LYS A 586 5.72 -80.93 48.30
N ASN A 587 6.32 -81.37 47.20
CA ASN A 587 6.72 -80.49 46.10
C ASN A 587 5.51 -79.79 45.45
N THR A 588 4.32 -80.41 45.42
CA THR A 588 3.11 -79.74 44.91
C THR A 588 2.54 -78.66 45.83
N VAL A 589 2.79 -78.72 47.14
CA VAL A 589 2.39 -77.65 48.08
C VAL A 589 3.38 -76.49 47.97
N GLU A 590 4.69 -76.76 48.02
CA GLU A 590 5.74 -75.73 47.86
C GLU A 590 5.63 -75.00 46.51
N LEU A 591 5.32 -75.70 45.42
CA LEU A 591 5.02 -75.08 44.11
C LEU A 591 3.76 -74.21 44.12
N LYS A 592 2.79 -74.48 44.99
CA LYS A 592 1.56 -73.70 45.07
C LYS A 592 1.82 -72.40 45.84
N GLU A 593 2.48 -72.50 47.00
CA GLU A 593 2.90 -71.36 47.82
C GLU A 593 3.83 -70.40 47.04
N GLN A 594 4.80 -70.93 46.28
CA GLN A 594 5.66 -70.11 45.42
C GLN A 594 4.90 -69.40 44.30
N ARG A 595 3.87 -70.05 43.70
CA ARG A 595 3.03 -69.41 42.67
C ARG A 595 2.13 -68.32 43.25
N GLU A 596 1.63 -68.52 44.46
CA GLU A 596 0.78 -67.58 45.18
C GLU A 596 1.60 -66.33 45.58
N ALA A 597 2.84 -66.52 46.08
CA ALA A 597 3.77 -65.43 46.36
C ALA A 597 4.21 -64.65 45.10
N VAL A 598 4.44 -65.33 43.97
CA VAL A 598 4.75 -64.67 42.68
C VAL A 598 3.55 -63.89 42.15
N LEU A 599 2.32 -64.41 42.32
CA LEU A 599 1.09 -63.69 41.98
C LEU A 599 0.92 -62.44 42.84
N GLU A 600 1.14 -62.53 44.16
CA GLU A 600 1.07 -61.38 45.08
C GLU A 600 2.15 -60.34 44.77
N GLN A 601 3.36 -60.78 44.38
CA GLN A 601 4.42 -59.89 43.87
C GLN A 601 4.04 -59.21 42.56
N MET A 602 3.45 -59.94 41.59
CA MET A 602 2.96 -59.37 40.33
C MET A 602 1.80 -58.39 40.54
N GLN A 603 0.89 -58.70 41.46
CA GLN A 603 -0.22 -57.82 41.87
C GLN A 603 0.35 -56.50 42.40
N LYS A 604 1.30 -56.56 43.35
CA LYS A 604 1.96 -55.38 43.91
C LYS A 604 2.72 -54.58 42.85
N GLN A 605 3.47 -55.25 41.97
CA GLN A 605 4.15 -54.57 40.86
C GLN A 605 3.15 -53.87 39.92
N SER A 606 1.98 -54.47 39.67
CA SER A 606 0.91 -53.83 38.88
C SER A 606 0.34 -52.59 39.57
N ASP A 607 0.18 -52.62 40.89
CA ASP A 607 -0.27 -51.45 41.67
C ASP A 607 0.79 -50.33 41.67
N ASP A 608 2.07 -50.69 41.83
CA ASP A 608 3.21 -49.76 41.74
C ASP A 608 3.31 -49.14 40.33
N PHE A 609 3.07 -49.92 39.26
CA PHE A 609 3.00 -49.41 37.88
C PHE A 609 1.83 -48.43 37.66
N MET A 610 0.63 -48.75 38.17
CA MET A 610 -0.53 -47.83 38.07
C MET A 610 -0.31 -46.53 38.84
N ALA A 611 0.40 -46.57 39.99
CA ALA A 611 0.80 -45.37 40.71
C ALA A 611 1.80 -44.52 39.90
N LEU A 612 2.83 -45.16 39.33
CA LEU A 612 3.83 -44.49 38.50
C LEU A 612 3.23 -43.87 37.23
N GLU A 613 2.32 -44.57 36.55
CA GLU A 613 1.64 -44.06 35.35
C GLU A 613 0.77 -42.82 35.66
N LYS A 614 0.11 -42.81 36.83
CA LYS A 614 -0.62 -41.64 37.32
C LYS A 614 0.32 -40.46 37.62
N ASP A 615 1.47 -40.71 38.25
CA ASP A 615 2.46 -39.67 38.55
C ASP A 615 3.10 -39.11 37.27
N ILE A 616 3.38 -39.95 36.27
CA ILE A 616 3.83 -39.53 34.93
C ILE A 616 2.78 -38.65 34.25
N TYR A 617 1.50 -39.06 34.29
CA TYR A 617 0.41 -38.25 33.72
C TYR A 617 0.29 -36.88 34.42
N GLU A 618 0.39 -36.84 35.75
CA GLU A 618 0.29 -35.57 36.48
C GLU A 618 1.54 -34.69 36.30
N ALA A 619 2.73 -35.29 36.12
CA ALA A 619 3.95 -34.57 35.74
C ALA A 619 3.84 -33.98 34.33
N ASN A 620 3.37 -34.74 33.34
CA ASN A 620 3.16 -34.27 31.97
C ASN A 620 2.14 -33.12 31.92
N ARG A 621 1.01 -33.24 32.63
CA ARG A 621 0.03 -32.15 32.75
C ARG A 621 0.62 -30.88 33.39
N LYS A 622 1.51 -31.02 34.38
CA LYS A 622 2.23 -29.87 34.98
C LYS A 622 3.24 -29.26 34.00
N LEU A 623 3.91 -30.09 33.20
CA LEU A 623 4.82 -29.66 32.14
C LEU A 623 4.09 -28.89 31.03
N GLU A 624 2.95 -29.38 30.55
CA GLU A 624 2.10 -28.67 29.57
C GLU A 624 1.68 -27.29 30.09
N LEU A 625 1.20 -27.20 31.33
CA LEU A 625 0.85 -25.92 31.96
C LEU A 625 2.06 -24.97 32.05
N ALA A 626 3.24 -25.49 32.38
CA ALA A 626 4.47 -24.70 32.40
C ALA A 626 4.92 -24.27 30.99
N GLN A 627 4.75 -25.11 29.96
CA GLN A 627 5.04 -24.77 28.56
C GLN A 627 4.10 -23.70 28.02
N VAL A 628 2.79 -23.79 28.32
CA VAL A 628 1.79 -22.78 27.96
C VAL A 628 2.13 -21.44 28.62
N GLU A 629 2.45 -21.45 29.93
CA GLU A 629 2.80 -20.22 30.65
C GLU A 629 4.15 -19.64 30.19
N ASN A 630 5.15 -20.48 29.89
CA ASN A 630 6.41 -20.06 29.29
C ASN A 630 6.18 -19.43 27.90
N SER A 631 5.29 -19.99 27.09
CA SER A 631 4.90 -19.43 25.79
C SER A 631 4.18 -18.09 25.94
N ARG A 632 3.29 -17.95 26.92
CA ARG A 632 2.64 -16.68 27.29
C ARG A 632 3.67 -15.62 27.73
N LEU A 633 4.66 -16.01 28.53
CA LEU A 633 5.75 -15.14 28.97
C LEU A 633 6.70 -14.76 27.81
N LYS A 634 6.99 -15.68 26.89
CA LYS A 634 7.74 -15.39 25.65
C LYS A 634 7.01 -14.35 24.78
N LEU A 635 5.70 -14.52 24.58
CA LEU A 635 4.87 -13.55 23.85
C LEU A 635 4.87 -12.16 24.52
N CYS A 636 4.71 -12.11 25.84
CA CYS A 636 4.79 -10.87 26.61
C CYS A 636 6.18 -10.20 26.49
N ASN A 637 7.27 -10.98 26.52
CA ASN A 637 8.63 -10.47 26.30
C ASN A 637 8.84 -9.96 24.87
N LEU A 638 8.24 -10.58 23.85
CA LEU A 638 8.28 -10.08 22.47
C LEU A 638 7.55 -8.74 22.35
N GLN A 639 6.33 -8.63 22.91
CA GLN A 639 5.57 -7.38 22.96
C GLN A 639 6.31 -6.27 23.71
N LEU A 640 6.94 -6.58 24.85
CA LEU A 640 7.78 -5.61 25.57
C LEU A 640 9.00 -5.16 24.76
N ARG A 641 9.64 -6.05 24.01
CA ARG A 641 10.76 -5.70 23.11
C ARG A 641 10.30 -4.82 21.95
N GLU A 642 9.14 -5.10 21.38
CA GLU A 642 8.53 -4.31 20.32
C GLU A 642 8.20 -2.90 20.82
N ASN A 643 7.49 -2.79 21.95
CA ASN A 643 7.19 -1.50 22.60
C ASN A 643 8.47 -0.70 22.92
N ILE A 644 9.52 -1.34 23.45
CA ILE A 644 10.82 -0.69 23.71
C ILE A 644 11.47 -0.20 22.40
N SER A 645 11.33 -0.94 21.30
CA SER A 645 11.83 -0.55 19.98
C SER A 645 11.04 0.62 19.39
N GLU A 646 9.72 0.63 19.55
CA GLU A 646 8.85 1.75 19.13
C GLU A 646 9.18 3.02 19.92
N GLU A 647 9.25 2.94 21.25
CA GLU A 647 9.69 4.03 22.14
C GLU A 647 11.08 4.54 21.78
N PHE A 648 12.03 3.66 21.45
CA PHE A 648 13.37 4.07 21.00
C PHE A 648 13.32 4.79 19.63
N MET A 649 12.46 4.35 18.72
CA MET A 649 12.25 5.00 17.43
C MET A 649 11.52 6.35 17.58
N GLU A 650 10.58 6.48 18.51
CA GLU A 650 9.93 7.74 18.87
C GLU A 650 10.91 8.72 19.55
N ALA A 651 11.70 8.26 20.53
CA ALA A 651 12.78 9.05 21.12
C ALA A 651 13.79 9.52 20.06
N LYS A 652 14.12 8.68 19.06
CA LYS A 652 14.95 9.05 17.92
C LYS A 652 14.28 10.10 17.01
N ARG A 653 12.97 9.98 16.74
CA ARG A 653 12.19 11.02 16.03
C ARG A 653 12.25 12.34 16.81
N HIS A 654 11.98 12.33 18.11
CA HIS A 654 12.10 13.51 18.98
C HIS A 654 13.50 14.11 18.96
N MET A 655 14.56 13.32 19.03
CA MET A 655 15.95 13.80 18.95
C MET A 655 16.23 14.49 17.60
N THR A 656 15.74 13.93 16.48
CA THR A 656 15.86 14.60 15.17
C THR A 656 15.03 15.88 15.09
N ALA A 657 13.83 15.91 15.68
CA ALA A 657 13.00 17.11 15.75
C ALA A 657 13.64 18.21 16.59
N ILE A 658 14.22 17.87 17.76
CA ILE A 658 15.01 18.77 18.60
C ILE A 658 16.19 19.34 17.81
N THR A 659 16.93 18.49 17.09
CA THR A 659 18.06 18.93 16.24
C THR A 659 17.62 19.90 15.14
N ILE A 660 16.46 19.65 14.51
CA ILE A 660 15.87 20.55 13.50
C ILE A 660 15.43 21.88 14.15
N ILE A 661 14.81 21.84 15.34
CA ILE A 661 14.40 23.03 16.10
C ILE A 661 15.63 23.86 16.51
N GLN A 662 16.68 23.23 17.03
CA GLN A 662 17.95 23.89 17.36
C GLN A 662 18.59 24.53 16.12
N LYS A 663 18.60 23.84 14.97
CA LYS A 663 19.10 24.41 13.71
C LYS A 663 18.26 25.62 13.26
N LYS A 664 16.93 25.54 13.34
CA LYS A 664 16.01 26.65 13.05
C LYS A 664 16.22 27.83 14.01
N MET A 665 16.35 27.56 15.31
CA MET A 665 16.57 28.57 16.35
C MET A 665 17.93 29.26 16.16
N LYS A 666 18.97 28.52 15.76
CA LYS A 666 20.26 29.09 15.38
C LYS A 666 20.13 30.01 14.15
N THR A 667 19.51 29.56 13.07
CA THR A 667 19.30 30.42 11.88
C THR A 667 18.44 31.65 12.17
N LEU A 668 17.45 31.52 13.06
CA LEU A 668 16.61 32.63 13.48
C LEU A 668 17.40 33.63 14.33
N SER A 669 18.20 33.16 15.28
CA SER A 669 19.12 33.98 16.09
C SER A 669 20.16 34.71 15.24
N GLU A 670 20.74 34.03 14.24
CA GLU A 670 21.64 34.65 13.25
C GLU A 670 20.92 35.72 12.43
N SER A 671 19.67 35.49 12.02
CA SER A 671 18.87 36.48 11.29
C SER A 671 18.50 37.70 12.16
N PHE A 672 18.16 37.49 13.44
CA PHE A 672 17.91 38.57 14.40
C PHE A 672 19.19 39.37 14.67
N LEU A 673 20.34 38.71 14.84
CA LEU A 673 21.61 39.41 15.03
C LEU A 673 22.02 40.24 13.80
N GLN A 674 21.71 39.76 12.58
CA GLN A 674 21.87 40.57 11.37
C GLN A 674 20.86 41.73 11.29
N GLY A 675 19.59 41.50 11.67
CA GLY A 675 18.57 42.56 11.77
C GLY A 675 19.02 43.67 12.72
N TRP A 676 19.35 43.28 13.96
CA TRP A 676 19.89 44.18 14.99
C TRP A 676 21.13 44.94 14.54
N LYS A 677 22.05 44.30 13.80
CA LYS A 677 23.20 45.01 13.22
C LYS A 677 22.78 46.07 12.19
N ARG A 678 21.82 45.76 11.30
CA ARG A 678 21.28 46.75 10.34
C ARG A 678 20.58 47.89 11.07
N ASP A 679 19.72 47.57 12.04
CA ASP A 679 18.97 48.56 12.83
C ASP A 679 19.92 49.46 13.63
N HIS A 680 20.99 48.90 14.20
CA HIS A 680 22.04 49.66 14.88
C HIS A 680 22.83 50.55 13.91
N THR A 681 23.14 50.10 12.69
CA THR A 681 23.73 50.96 11.64
C THR A 681 22.78 52.08 11.24
N ILE A 682 21.48 51.78 11.07
CA ILE A 682 20.46 52.78 10.75
C ILE A 682 20.34 53.83 11.87
N HIS A 683 20.26 53.39 13.14
CA HIS A 683 20.26 54.29 14.30
C HIS A 683 21.54 55.12 14.40
N LYS A 684 22.70 54.55 14.09
CA LYS A 684 23.96 55.28 14.06
C LYS A 684 23.92 56.36 12.97
N ASN A 685 23.52 56.03 11.74
CA ASN A 685 23.41 56.99 10.65
C ASN A 685 22.39 58.11 10.96
N PHE A 686 21.25 57.78 11.59
CA PHE A 686 20.31 58.79 12.07
C PHE A 686 20.92 59.68 13.14
N SER A 687 21.62 59.10 14.13
CA SER A 687 22.31 59.88 15.17
C SER A 687 23.43 60.76 14.62
N GLU A 688 24.10 60.35 13.55
CA GLU A 688 25.11 61.15 12.85
C GLU A 688 24.43 62.30 12.07
N ASN A 689 23.38 62.03 11.29
CA ASN A 689 22.58 63.05 10.61
C ASN A 689 21.92 64.05 11.58
N ASP A 690 21.42 63.59 12.72
CA ASP A 690 20.83 64.43 13.77
C ASP A 690 21.92 65.30 14.43
N HIS A 691 23.16 64.80 14.55
CA HIS A 691 24.30 65.58 15.01
C HIS A 691 24.71 66.65 13.99
N GLU A 692 24.81 66.31 12.71
CA GLU A 692 25.05 67.27 11.62
C GLU A 692 23.95 68.34 11.57
N THR A 693 22.69 67.95 11.77
CA THR A 693 21.55 68.87 11.85
C THR A 693 21.65 69.79 13.07
N LEU A 694 22.02 69.25 14.24
CA LEU A 694 22.26 70.03 15.45
C LEU A 694 23.45 70.99 15.28
N ASP A 695 24.52 70.60 14.62
CA ASP A 695 25.67 71.47 14.34
C ASP A 695 25.33 72.55 13.32
N ALA A 696 24.56 72.23 12.28
CA ALA A 696 23.99 73.23 11.38
C ALA A 696 23.06 74.21 12.11
N MET A 697 22.25 73.74 13.08
CA MET A 697 21.43 74.61 13.94
C MET A 697 22.28 75.48 14.86
N LYS A 698 23.35 74.95 15.47
CA LYS A 698 24.30 75.74 16.29
C LYS A 698 24.97 76.82 15.44
N GLU A 699 25.39 76.50 14.22
CA GLU A 699 25.99 77.47 13.29
C GLU A 699 24.96 78.54 12.85
N LEU A 700 23.69 78.16 12.69
CA LEU A 700 22.60 79.12 12.43
C LEU A 700 22.35 80.04 13.64
N ILE A 701 22.37 79.51 14.86
CA ILE A 701 22.30 80.29 16.10
C ILE A 701 23.52 81.23 16.21
N ARG A 702 24.73 80.74 15.92
CA ARG A 702 25.96 81.53 15.89
C ARG A 702 25.85 82.70 14.90
N LYS A 703 25.36 82.45 13.68
CA LYS A 703 25.09 83.50 12.67
C LYS A 703 23.97 84.46 13.08
N ILE A 704 22.96 84.00 13.81
CA ILE A 704 21.92 84.87 14.37
C ILE A 704 22.53 85.77 15.46
N GLN A 705 23.40 85.24 16.32
CA GLN A 705 24.12 86.01 17.33
C GLN A 705 25.12 87.00 16.71
N GLU A 706 25.90 86.61 15.69
CA GLU A 706 26.74 87.54 14.91
C GLU A 706 25.91 88.63 14.22
N ARG A 707 24.70 88.28 13.74
CA ARG A 707 23.76 89.25 13.15
C ARG A 707 23.15 90.16 14.21
N GLU A 708 22.85 89.65 15.39
CA GLU A 708 22.35 90.43 16.53
C GLU A 708 23.43 91.37 17.06
N GLU A 709 24.68 90.91 17.15
CA GLU A 709 25.84 91.72 17.52
C GLU A 709 26.12 92.78 16.45
N THR A 710 26.13 92.46 15.15
CA THR A 710 26.32 93.46 14.09
C THR A 710 25.13 94.43 13.92
N ILE A 711 23.89 94.00 14.18
CA ILE A 711 22.73 94.90 14.30
C ILE A 711 22.84 95.75 15.56
N GLY A 712 23.33 95.21 16.67
CA GLY A 712 23.62 95.94 17.90
C GLY A 712 24.71 96.99 17.68
N ASP A 713 25.74 96.66 16.92
CA ASP A 713 26.85 97.52 16.54
C ASP A 713 26.40 98.61 15.55
N PHE A 714 25.51 98.27 14.60
CA PHE A 714 24.87 99.23 13.71
C PHE A 714 23.91 100.15 14.47
N SER A 715 23.13 99.61 15.40
CA SER A 715 22.22 100.36 16.28
C SER A 715 23.00 101.27 17.22
N GLY A 716 24.13 100.82 17.76
CA GLY A 716 25.07 101.60 18.56
C GLY A 716 25.72 102.72 17.75
N LYS A 717 26.17 102.45 16.52
CA LYS A 717 26.68 103.47 15.59
C LYS A 717 25.59 104.46 15.16
N MET A 718 24.36 103.98 14.92
CA MET A 718 23.20 104.84 14.65
C MET A 718 22.84 105.70 15.87
N GLN A 719 22.91 105.16 17.08
CA GLN A 719 22.68 105.90 18.31
C GLN A 719 23.81 106.89 18.61
N GLU A 720 25.06 106.57 18.24
CA GLU A 720 26.19 107.51 18.27
C GLU A 720 26.00 108.64 17.24
N GLN A 721 25.48 108.34 16.04
CA GLN A 721 25.13 109.36 15.04
C GLN A 721 23.93 110.20 15.48
N CYS A 722 22.90 109.61 16.10
CA CYS A 722 21.79 110.34 16.71
C CYS A 722 22.28 111.22 17.88
N ASN A 723 23.19 110.74 18.73
CA ASN A 723 23.79 111.52 19.80
C ASN A 723 24.70 112.64 19.26
N LYS A 724 25.41 112.42 18.14
CA LYS A 724 26.13 113.47 17.41
C LYS A 724 25.16 114.47 16.77
N MET A 725 24.01 114.05 16.25
CA MET A 725 22.96 114.96 15.80
C MET A 725 22.37 115.76 16.95
N SER A 726 22.12 115.16 18.12
CA SER A 726 21.73 115.89 19.34
C SER A 726 22.79 116.90 19.76
N SER A 727 24.07 116.53 19.74
CA SER A 727 25.21 117.45 20.01
C SER A 727 25.32 118.60 18.99
N VAL A 728 24.98 118.36 17.72
CA VAL A 728 24.92 119.40 16.68
C VAL A 728 23.67 120.29 16.81
N LEU A 729 22.57 119.77 17.37
CA LEU A 729 21.37 120.55 17.68
C LEU A 729 21.57 121.40 18.95
N GLU A 730 22.17 120.86 20.01
CA GLU A 730 22.50 121.60 21.24
C GLU A 730 23.49 122.75 21.02
N SER A 731 24.37 122.65 20.01
CA SER A 731 25.35 123.69 19.70
C SER A 731 24.82 124.86 18.85
N LYS A 732 23.51 124.90 18.51
CA LYS A 732 22.95 126.00 17.69
C LYS A 732 21.62 126.64 18.14
N THR A 733 21.13 126.34 19.35
CA THR A 733 20.04 127.12 19.99
C THR A 733 20.35 127.42 21.45
N LYS A 734 20.57 128.70 21.77
CA LYS A 734 20.66 129.19 23.15
C LYS A 734 19.27 129.12 23.84
N ILE A 735 19.28 129.01 25.17
CA ILE A 735 18.18 129.21 26.14
C ILE A 735 17.35 127.95 26.51
N ASN A 736 17.80 127.31 27.61
CA ASN A 736 17.06 127.03 28.87
C ASN A 736 15.97 125.91 28.98
N LEU A 737 15.92 125.29 30.18
CA LEU A 737 14.88 124.39 30.76
C LEU A 737 14.80 122.97 30.13
N GLY A 738 15.03 121.84 30.80
CA GLY A 738 14.73 121.42 32.18
C GLY A 738 13.82 120.16 32.15
N SER A 739 13.86 119.29 33.18
CA SER A 739 12.98 118.10 33.41
C SER A 739 13.01 116.96 32.36
N GLU A 740 12.74 115.68 32.66
CA GLU A 740 12.87 114.80 33.83
C GLU A 740 12.35 113.40 33.40
N THR A 741 13.05 112.34 33.82
CA THR A 741 12.53 111.04 34.30
C THR A 741 11.47 110.21 33.54
N SER A 742 11.86 108.95 33.24
CA SER A 742 11.26 107.69 33.74
C SER A 742 9.84 107.29 33.23
N ASP A 743 9.32 106.06 33.35
CA ASP A 743 9.75 104.82 34.04
C ASP A 743 8.92 103.60 33.54
N LYS A 744 9.24 102.37 34.02
CA LYS A 744 8.35 101.17 34.10
C LYS A 744 7.93 100.52 32.77
N THR A 745 8.34 99.30 32.37
CA THR A 745 8.68 98.04 33.09
C THR A 745 7.53 97.52 33.97
N GLN A 746 7.10 96.25 33.90
CA GLN A 746 7.72 95.03 33.34
C GLN A 746 7.03 94.48 32.08
#